data_AF-A0A6P0VAZ4-F1
#
_entry.id   AF-A0A6P0VAZ4-F1
#
_cell.length_a   1.000
_cell.length_b   1.000
_cell.length_c   1.000
_cell.angle_alpha   90.00
_cell.angle_beta   90.00
_cell.angle_gamma   90.00
#
_symmetry.space_group_name_H-M   'P 1'
#
loop_
_entity.id
_entity.type
_entity.pdbx_description
1 polymer ?
#
loop_
_entity_poly.entity_id
_entity_poly.type
_entity_poly.pdbx_seq_one_letter_code
_entity_poly.pdbx_strand_id
1 'polypeptide(L)'
;MNTPSSLLQELLQALPDLRPQSYFKSSLTALSHAIEDLILARTDSPLVIANFQQECFFCQEVHRYRQIAQRTNQVYVLAVPEAESNLAEDSQTYEFIPLEADEYLAQEWHLIVIGEQYAACIVCQEQATSLPTPMDQARQFEGIWTFDRHLCAQAARMLLGRIAAIRPELVPKVEEAWQHYHLTTEVPTQGLILTTQAIESEIFVQRLITYLQTSQHQLLEAYQTLATQERKEYLINAITTAVRHSLNPHKVLAVAVRELGQTFAHCRCILYRCSSLEEQITIEHEALAPGLPSLRGKTWPLADNPLIQVALAQEQAIAIANTDNSNLQSNPVFQTSVQRGQIRSWLLVPIRHQDTLLGMIELHYGGSEPDKWQEDDISVVKAIATQVGVALTQAQTYAQSEALNRQLEALERTQSNLIAIVGHELRTPLSTIQVCLESLAEEPEMPSEFQQAMLETALNDAERLRKLIQDFLTLSRLESGQLYRNPESIQLQEAIDLSLTSLQDRRQPETLPQITVELPANLPPVIADGDELVDVLNKLLDNACKFTNPDGQVKIQVKIFSKEVKIRQKVFTGIEAIEQDSTSNKDEALVSFVSYPEALQNESPAGATQTKNSGSNSMLEVIVADTGRGIEANQLEVIFDRFYQEEGALRRTAGGTGLGLAICRCLVEGLGGEIWAESAGKNQGSQFHFTVPIEISKALIVT
;
A
#
# COMPACT_ATOMS: atom_id res chain seq x y z
N MET A 1 -25.77 59.82 -32.57
CA MET A 1 -24.63 59.18 -31.89
C MET A 1 -24.75 59.49 -30.40
N ASN A 2 -25.53 58.69 -29.66
CA ASN A 2 -25.49 58.70 -28.20
C ASN A 2 -24.94 57.33 -27.82
N THR A 3 -23.68 57.28 -27.40
CA THR A 3 -23.12 56.10 -26.76
C THR A 3 -23.98 55.79 -25.53
N PRO A 4 -24.44 54.55 -25.30
CA PRO A 4 -25.20 54.22 -24.11
C PRO A 4 -24.28 54.34 -22.90
N SER A 5 -24.41 55.43 -22.15
CA SER A 5 -23.68 55.62 -20.89
C SER A 5 -24.27 54.73 -19.79
N SER A 6 -23.45 54.34 -18.82
CA SER A 6 -23.88 53.68 -17.58
C SER A 6 -25.00 54.48 -16.90
N LEU A 7 -26.07 53.82 -16.43
CA LEU A 7 -27.14 54.49 -15.69
C LEU A 7 -26.59 55.14 -14.41
N LEU A 8 -25.68 54.44 -13.73
CA LEU A 8 -25.00 54.96 -12.54
C LEU A 8 -24.23 56.24 -12.86
N GLN A 9 -23.48 56.26 -13.97
CA GLN A 9 -22.70 57.42 -14.38
C GLN A 9 -23.59 58.63 -14.72
N GLU A 10 -24.72 58.41 -15.38
CA GLU A 10 -25.68 59.49 -15.68
C GLU A 10 -26.37 60.02 -14.43
N LEU A 11 -26.69 59.16 -13.45
CA LEU A 11 -27.24 59.60 -12.16
C LEU A 11 -26.22 60.43 -11.37
N LEU A 12 -24.95 60.03 -11.36
CA LEU A 12 -23.86 60.80 -10.73
C LEU A 12 -23.61 62.15 -11.43
N GLN A 13 -23.77 62.22 -12.76
CA GLN A 13 -23.69 63.48 -13.50
C GLN A 13 -24.86 64.43 -13.20
N ALA A 14 -26.07 63.89 -13.05
CA ALA A 14 -27.25 64.68 -12.75
C ALA A 14 -27.27 65.18 -11.29
N LEU A 15 -26.63 64.47 -10.37
CA LEU A 15 -26.60 64.77 -8.94
C LEU A 15 -25.19 64.57 -8.35
N PRO A 16 -24.35 65.63 -8.36
CA PRO A 16 -22.94 65.54 -7.99
C PRO A 16 -22.67 65.28 -6.50
N ASP A 17 -23.69 65.36 -5.63
CA ASP A 17 -23.58 65.12 -4.19
C ASP A 17 -23.68 63.62 -3.82
N LEU A 18 -24.09 62.75 -4.74
CA LEU A 18 -24.18 61.31 -4.53
C LEU A 18 -22.77 60.67 -4.50
N ARG A 19 -22.51 59.84 -3.50
CA ARG A 19 -21.28 59.06 -3.39
C ARG A 19 -21.58 57.57 -3.56
N PRO A 20 -21.07 56.91 -4.61
CA PRO A 20 -21.23 55.47 -4.75
C PRO A 20 -20.43 54.73 -3.67
N GLN A 21 -20.90 53.54 -3.30
CA GLN A 21 -20.25 52.64 -2.36
C GLN A 21 -20.00 51.29 -3.02
N SER A 22 -19.01 50.56 -2.51
CA SER A 22 -18.71 49.20 -2.95
C SER A 22 -19.52 48.19 -2.15
N TYR A 23 -20.21 47.29 -2.86
CA TYR A 23 -21.00 46.19 -2.32
C TYR A 23 -20.50 44.86 -2.86
N PHE A 24 -20.62 43.80 -2.08
CA PHE A 24 -20.45 42.43 -2.58
C PHE A 24 -21.77 41.91 -3.16
N LYS A 25 -21.69 40.98 -4.12
CA LYS A 25 -22.86 40.34 -4.73
C LYS A 25 -23.86 39.83 -3.68
N SER A 26 -23.36 39.13 -2.65
CA SER A 26 -24.19 38.59 -1.55
C SER A 26 -24.99 39.67 -0.81
N SER A 27 -24.38 40.84 -0.57
CA SER A 27 -25.05 41.97 0.06
C SER A 27 -26.13 42.57 -0.84
N LEU A 28 -25.88 42.66 -2.15
CA LEU A 28 -26.87 43.17 -3.11
C LEU A 28 -28.04 42.21 -3.30
N THR A 29 -27.79 40.90 -3.38
CA THR A 29 -28.85 39.89 -3.43
C THR A 29 -29.74 39.95 -2.18
N ALA A 30 -29.14 40.03 -1.00
CA ALA A 30 -29.87 40.19 0.26
C ALA A 30 -30.72 41.48 0.28
N LEU A 31 -30.20 42.57 -0.29
CA LEU A 31 -30.89 43.85 -0.39
C LEU A 31 -32.05 43.79 -1.40
N SER A 32 -31.85 43.15 -2.56
CA SER A 32 -32.89 42.88 -3.57
C SER A 32 -34.05 42.09 -2.96
N HIS A 33 -33.75 40.95 -2.33
CA HIS A 33 -34.77 40.10 -1.69
C HIS A 33 -35.53 40.82 -0.59
N ALA A 34 -34.82 41.61 0.23
CA ALA A 34 -35.46 42.41 1.28
C ALA A 34 -36.41 43.48 0.69
N ILE A 35 -36.04 44.15 -0.41
CA ILE A 35 -36.91 45.12 -1.09
C ILE A 35 -38.12 44.42 -1.71
N GLU A 36 -37.93 43.32 -2.43
CA GLU A 36 -39.01 42.56 -3.05
C GLU A 36 -39.99 41.98 -2.03
N ASP A 37 -39.49 41.51 -0.89
CA ASP A 37 -40.30 41.01 0.21
C ASP A 37 -41.19 42.11 0.82
N LEU A 38 -40.72 43.38 0.83
CA LEU A 38 -41.56 44.53 1.21
C LEU A 38 -42.70 44.74 0.21
N ILE A 39 -42.45 44.56 -1.09
CA ILE A 39 -43.46 44.71 -2.14
C ILE A 39 -44.53 43.63 -1.97
N LEU A 40 -44.10 42.37 -1.83
CA LEU A 40 -45.00 41.23 -1.73
C LEU A 40 -45.91 41.29 -0.50
N ALA A 41 -45.45 41.94 0.58
CA ALA A 41 -46.22 42.16 1.80
C ALA A 41 -47.34 43.21 1.67
N ARG A 42 -47.37 44.02 0.60
CA ARG A 42 -48.37 45.06 0.37
C ARG A 42 -49.41 44.66 -0.68
N THR A 43 -50.47 45.44 -0.83
CA THR A 43 -51.57 45.18 -1.77
C THR A 43 -51.71 46.24 -2.87
N ASP A 44 -50.76 47.17 -2.97
CA ASP A 44 -50.76 48.22 -3.99
C ASP A 44 -50.21 47.74 -5.34
N SER A 45 -50.34 48.59 -6.37
CA SER A 45 -49.83 48.36 -7.72
C SER A 45 -48.54 49.16 -7.94
N PRO A 46 -47.35 48.56 -7.74
CA PRO A 46 -46.08 49.26 -7.92
C PRO A 46 -45.59 49.23 -9.37
N LEU A 47 -44.70 50.17 -9.72
CA LEU A 47 -43.80 50.07 -10.87
C LEU A 47 -42.56 49.29 -10.43
N VAL A 48 -42.19 48.25 -11.19
CA VAL A 48 -40.96 47.47 -10.95
C VAL A 48 -40.14 47.39 -12.23
N ILE A 49 -38.88 47.80 -12.16
CA ILE A 49 -37.89 47.66 -13.23
C ILE A 49 -36.68 46.92 -12.65
N ALA A 50 -36.42 45.72 -13.12
CA ALA A 50 -35.33 44.88 -12.62
C ALA A 50 -34.41 44.45 -13.76
N ASN A 51 -33.09 44.50 -13.53
CA ASN A 51 -32.07 44.06 -14.45
C ASN A 51 -31.20 42.99 -13.79
N PHE A 52 -31.20 41.78 -14.36
CA PHE A 52 -30.55 40.59 -13.81
C PHE A 52 -29.18 40.27 -14.43
N GLN A 53 -28.67 41.10 -15.35
CA GLN A 53 -27.46 40.84 -16.16
C GLN A 53 -27.62 39.64 -17.10
N GLN A 54 -27.87 38.44 -16.56
CA GLN A 54 -28.06 37.18 -17.29
C GLN A 54 -29.43 36.55 -16.98
N GLU A 55 -29.97 35.85 -17.96
CA GLU A 55 -31.26 35.19 -17.84
C GLU A 55 -31.32 34.11 -16.75
N CYS A 56 -30.25 33.31 -16.55
CA CYS A 56 -30.21 32.32 -15.48
C CYS A 56 -30.43 32.88 -14.06
N PHE A 57 -30.04 34.14 -13.80
CA PHE A 57 -30.30 34.78 -12.52
C PHE A 57 -31.78 35.14 -12.35
N PHE A 58 -32.44 35.60 -13.42
CA PHE A 58 -33.89 35.82 -13.41
C PHE A 58 -34.69 34.52 -13.25
N CYS A 59 -34.24 33.42 -13.88
CA CYS A 59 -34.86 32.09 -13.78
C CYS A 59 -35.07 31.63 -12.33
N GLN A 60 -34.16 32.01 -11.42
CA GLN A 60 -34.24 31.67 -10.01
C GLN A 60 -35.33 32.48 -9.26
N GLU A 61 -35.74 33.63 -9.78
CA GLU A 61 -36.64 34.59 -9.12
C GLU A 61 -37.98 34.81 -9.83
N VAL A 62 -38.21 34.17 -10.98
CA VAL A 62 -39.42 34.32 -11.82
C VAL A 62 -40.73 34.25 -11.02
N HIS A 63 -40.80 33.37 -10.03
CA HIS A 63 -42.01 33.21 -9.20
C HIS A 63 -42.38 34.49 -8.45
N ARG A 64 -41.41 35.25 -7.95
CA ARG A 64 -41.63 36.50 -7.19
C ARG A 64 -42.15 37.59 -8.12
N TYR A 65 -41.53 37.74 -9.29
CA TYR A 65 -41.95 38.70 -10.30
C TYR A 65 -43.32 38.38 -10.91
N ARG A 66 -43.66 37.10 -11.10
CA ARG A 66 -45.02 36.69 -11.49
C ARG A 66 -46.07 37.08 -10.44
N GLN A 67 -45.76 36.94 -9.14
CA GLN A 67 -46.68 37.36 -8.07
C GLN A 67 -46.88 38.88 -8.03
N ILE A 68 -45.81 39.65 -8.23
CA ILE A 68 -45.89 41.12 -8.34
C ILE A 68 -46.72 41.51 -9.56
N ALA A 69 -46.47 40.86 -10.70
CA ALA A 69 -47.14 41.12 -11.97
C ALA A 69 -48.64 40.79 -11.99
N GLN A 70 -49.12 39.95 -11.05
CA GLN A 70 -50.56 39.77 -10.84
C GLN A 70 -51.26 41.00 -10.23
N ARG A 71 -50.49 41.92 -9.63
CA ARG A 71 -50.99 43.12 -8.94
C ARG A 71 -50.81 44.39 -9.78
N THR A 72 -49.85 44.39 -10.70
CA THR A 72 -49.49 45.55 -11.52
C THR A 72 -49.10 45.10 -12.92
N ASN A 73 -49.58 45.81 -13.93
CA ASN A 73 -49.12 45.58 -15.30
C ASN A 73 -47.76 46.24 -15.57
N GLN A 74 -47.19 46.98 -14.62
CA GLN A 74 -45.98 47.80 -14.78
C GLN A 74 -44.73 47.09 -14.24
N VAL A 75 -44.46 45.88 -14.74
CA VAL A 75 -43.27 45.08 -14.41
C VAL A 75 -42.40 44.88 -15.65
N TYR A 76 -41.15 45.36 -15.58
CA TYR A 76 -40.17 45.32 -16.65
C TYR A 76 -38.93 44.56 -16.17
N VAL A 77 -38.52 43.52 -16.91
CA VAL A 77 -37.36 42.68 -16.60
C VAL A 77 -36.36 42.76 -17.75
N LEU A 78 -35.11 43.13 -17.45
CA LEU A 78 -34.01 43.19 -18.41
C LEU A 78 -32.99 42.09 -18.10
N ALA A 79 -32.53 41.36 -19.12
CA ALA A 79 -31.47 40.37 -19.00
C ALA A 79 -30.90 39.99 -20.38
N VAL A 80 -29.65 39.50 -20.42
CA VAL A 80 -29.08 38.89 -21.62
C VAL A 80 -29.65 37.47 -21.79
N PRO A 81 -30.28 37.15 -22.94
CA PRO A 81 -30.91 35.85 -23.18
C PRO A 81 -29.87 34.73 -23.39
N GLU A 82 -30.19 33.53 -22.92
CA GLU A 82 -29.41 32.31 -23.12
C GLU A 82 -29.92 31.51 -24.33
N ALA A 83 -29.03 30.77 -25.00
CA ALA A 83 -29.28 30.14 -26.30
C ALA A 83 -30.40 29.07 -26.33
N GLU A 84 -30.90 28.63 -25.16
CA GLU A 84 -31.91 27.56 -25.02
C GLU A 84 -33.21 28.02 -24.30
N SER A 85 -33.42 29.32 -24.09
CA SER A 85 -34.57 29.80 -23.30
C SER A 85 -35.82 30.14 -24.12
N ASN A 86 -36.99 29.67 -23.65
CA ASN A 86 -38.33 30.02 -24.16
C ASN A 86 -39.03 31.12 -23.35
N LEU A 87 -38.34 31.84 -22.45
CA LEU A 87 -38.97 32.82 -21.53
C LEU A 87 -39.58 34.03 -22.24
N ALA A 88 -39.10 34.38 -23.45
CA ALA A 88 -39.72 35.43 -24.25
C ALA A 88 -41.17 35.09 -24.67
N GLU A 89 -41.52 33.80 -24.78
CA GLU A 89 -42.85 33.33 -25.19
C GLU A 89 -43.86 33.27 -24.03
N ASP A 90 -43.39 33.28 -22.77
CA ASP A 90 -44.22 33.19 -21.55
C ASP A 90 -44.65 34.59 -21.00
N SER A 91 -44.48 35.64 -21.81
CA SER A 91 -44.67 37.06 -21.48
C SER A 91 -46.15 37.50 -21.35
N GLN A 92 -47.00 36.74 -20.66
CA GLN A 92 -48.40 37.13 -20.43
C GLN A 92 -48.59 37.98 -19.17
N THR A 93 -47.62 38.02 -18.25
CA THR A 93 -47.75 38.71 -16.95
C THR A 93 -46.75 39.86 -16.76
N TYR A 94 -45.51 39.75 -17.24
CA TYR A 94 -44.48 40.80 -17.15
C TYR A 94 -43.80 41.03 -18.52
N GLU A 95 -43.16 42.19 -18.71
CA GLU A 95 -42.46 42.53 -19.95
C GLU A 95 -40.98 42.14 -19.86
N PHE A 96 -40.55 41.17 -20.66
CA PHE A 96 -39.13 40.81 -20.79
C PHE A 96 -38.46 41.62 -21.90
N ILE A 97 -37.34 42.26 -21.58
CA ILE A 97 -36.57 43.12 -22.48
C ILE A 97 -35.18 42.48 -22.67
N PRO A 98 -34.90 41.87 -23.82
CA PRO A 98 -33.60 41.25 -24.07
C PRO A 98 -32.53 42.33 -24.21
N LEU A 99 -31.39 42.12 -23.55
CA LEU A 99 -30.17 42.94 -23.66
C LEU A 99 -29.12 42.22 -24.52
N GLU A 100 -28.30 42.98 -25.23
CA GLU A 100 -27.11 42.44 -25.92
C GLU A 100 -25.94 42.32 -24.93
N ALA A 101 -25.14 41.26 -25.04
CA ALA A 101 -24.05 40.95 -24.09
C ALA A 101 -22.96 42.05 -23.99
N ASP A 102 -22.81 42.86 -25.04
CA ASP A 102 -21.82 43.94 -25.13
C ASP A 102 -22.35 45.30 -24.63
N GLU A 103 -23.62 45.39 -24.21
CA GLU A 103 -24.20 46.62 -23.67
C GLU A 103 -23.77 46.90 -22.22
N TYR A 104 -23.56 48.17 -21.88
CA TYR A 104 -23.27 48.57 -20.49
C TYR A 104 -24.35 48.11 -19.50
N LEU A 105 -25.61 48.06 -19.92
CA LEU A 105 -26.71 47.56 -19.10
C LEU A 105 -26.54 46.08 -18.72
N ALA A 106 -25.87 45.26 -19.53
CA ALA A 106 -25.59 43.86 -19.20
C ALA A 106 -24.58 43.72 -18.04
N GLN A 107 -23.82 44.78 -17.74
CA GLN A 107 -22.85 44.85 -16.64
C GLN A 107 -23.38 45.60 -15.41
N GLU A 108 -24.65 46.00 -15.43
CA GLU A 108 -25.29 46.75 -14.35
C GLU A 108 -26.41 45.94 -13.68
N TRP A 109 -26.45 45.97 -12.35
CA TRP A 109 -27.56 45.45 -11.54
C TRP A 109 -28.50 46.61 -11.20
N HIS A 110 -29.76 46.49 -11.64
CA HIS A 110 -30.81 47.47 -11.33
C HIS A 110 -32.00 46.80 -10.66
N LEU A 111 -32.51 47.43 -9.59
CA LEU A 111 -33.83 47.14 -9.07
C LEU A 111 -34.48 48.46 -8.69
N ILE A 112 -35.50 48.90 -9.43
CA ILE A 112 -36.23 50.13 -9.15
C ILE A 112 -37.69 49.79 -8.88
N VAL A 113 -38.20 50.31 -7.77
CA VAL A 113 -39.53 50.04 -7.28
C VAL A 113 -40.18 51.34 -6.83
N ILE A 114 -41.37 51.65 -7.35
CA ILE A 114 -42.14 52.85 -6.95
C ILE A 114 -43.59 52.44 -6.71
N GLY A 115 -44.04 52.52 -5.46
CA GLY A 115 -45.44 52.33 -5.07
C GLY A 115 -46.10 53.65 -4.66
N GLU A 116 -47.30 53.60 -4.10
CA GLU A 116 -48.01 54.83 -3.70
C GLU A 116 -47.33 55.54 -2.52
N GLN A 117 -46.85 54.77 -1.54
CA GLN A 117 -46.29 55.29 -0.28
C GLN A 117 -44.82 54.96 -0.04
N TYR A 118 -44.18 54.26 -0.98
CA TYR A 118 -42.78 53.87 -0.88
C TYR A 118 -42.08 53.95 -2.24
N ALA A 119 -40.76 54.09 -2.21
CA ALA A 119 -39.91 53.98 -3.38
C ALA A 119 -38.56 53.44 -2.94
N ALA A 120 -37.96 52.56 -3.72
CA ALA A 120 -36.62 52.04 -3.49
C ALA A 120 -35.91 51.83 -4.82
N CYS A 121 -34.63 52.18 -4.89
CA CYS A 121 -33.82 51.84 -6.05
C CYS A 121 -32.46 51.29 -5.63
N ILE A 122 -31.98 50.28 -6.35
CA ILE A 122 -30.61 49.77 -6.38
C ILE A 122 -30.09 50.04 -7.78
N VAL A 123 -28.96 50.72 -7.88
CA VAL A 123 -28.24 50.94 -9.14
C VAL A 123 -26.77 50.67 -8.90
N CYS A 124 -26.26 49.56 -9.44
CA CYS A 124 -24.90 49.11 -9.23
C CYS A 124 -24.26 48.63 -10.53
N GLN A 125 -22.97 48.86 -10.70
CA GLN A 125 -22.16 48.38 -11.83
C GLN A 125 -21.13 47.38 -11.33
N GLU A 126 -20.95 46.25 -12.04
CA GLU A 126 -19.94 45.26 -11.71
C GLU A 126 -18.53 45.80 -11.95
N GLN A 127 -17.64 45.70 -10.96
CA GLN A 127 -16.23 46.04 -11.11
C GLN A 127 -15.46 44.82 -11.62
N ALA A 128 -14.70 44.98 -12.71
CA ALA A 128 -13.79 43.94 -13.20
C ALA A 128 -12.65 43.71 -12.20
N THR A 129 -12.78 42.69 -11.34
CA THR A 129 -11.71 42.28 -10.42
C THR A 129 -10.54 41.65 -11.18
N SER A 130 -9.32 42.13 -10.91
CA SER A 130 -8.06 41.66 -11.53
C SER A 130 -7.59 40.29 -11.04
N LEU A 131 -8.28 39.69 -10.07
CA LEU A 131 -7.98 38.37 -9.51
C LEU A 131 -9.15 37.43 -9.81
N PRO A 132 -8.93 36.29 -10.49
CA PRO A 132 -9.96 35.28 -10.67
C PRO A 132 -10.27 34.69 -9.29
N THR A 133 -11.36 35.15 -8.67
CA THR A 133 -11.86 34.58 -7.42
C THR A 133 -12.77 33.41 -7.79
N PRO A 134 -12.54 32.19 -7.27
CA PRO A 134 -13.33 31.01 -7.65
C PRO A 134 -14.78 31.02 -7.11
N MET A 135 -15.18 32.07 -6.40
CA MET A 135 -16.49 32.17 -5.76
C MET A 135 -17.28 33.35 -6.34
N ASP A 136 -18.39 33.05 -6.99
CA ASP A 136 -19.31 34.02 -7.62
C ASP A 136 -19.87 35.08 -6.63
N GLN A 137 -19.91 34.74 -5.34
CA GLN A 137 -20.35 35.63 -4.26
C GLN A 137 -19.35 36.75 -3.90
N ALA A 138 -18.08 36.62 -4.32
CA ALA A 138 -17.02 37.58 -4.03
C ALA A 138 -16.93 38.74 -5.05
N ARG A 139 -17.76 38.73 -6.10
CA ARG A 139 -17.84 39.82 -7.08
C ARG A 139 -18.17 41.15 -6.40
N GLN A 140 -17.45 42.19 -6.81
CA GLN A 140 -17.59 43.54 -6.29
C GLN A 140 -18.42 44.39 -7.24
N PHE A 141 -19.33 45.15 -6.68
CA PHE A 141 -20.21 46.06 -7.38
C PHE A 141 -20.03 47.45 -6.79
N GLU A 142 -20.02 48.48 -7.61
CA GLU A 142 -20.02 49.87 -7.16
C GLU A 142 -21.36 50.50 -7.52
N GLY A 143 -21.99 51.17 -6.55
CA GLY A 143 -23.31 51.73 -6.81
C GLY A 143 -23.95 52.45 -5.64
N ILE A 144 -25.24 52.70 -5.80
CA ILE A 144 -26.08 53.38 -4.82
C ILE A 144 -27.36 52.57 -4.60
N TRP A 145 -27.87 52.64 -3.37
CA TRP A 145 -29.25 52.27 -3.09
C TRP A 145 -29.89 53.36 -2.22
N THR A 146 -31.18 53.62 -2.40
CA THR A 146 -31.89 54.66 -1.64
C THR A 146 -33.39 54.40 -1.58
N PHE A 147 -34.04 54.93 -0.54
CA PHE A 147 -35.50 55.01 -0.41
C PHE A 147 -36.04 56.40 -0.81
N ASP A 148 -35.18 57.31 -1.25
CA ASP A 148 -35.59 58.63 -1.71
C ASP A 148 -36.40 58.52 -3.00
N ARG A 149 -37.69 58.85 -2.89
CA ARG A 149 -38.65 58.81 -4.00
C ARG A 149 -38.22 59.68 -5.18
N HIS A 150 -37.56 60.82 -4.93
CA HIS A 150 -37.09 61.70 -6.01
C HIS A 150 -36.02 61.02 -6.86
N LEU A 151 -35.02 60.43 -6.20
CA LEU A 151 -33.94 59.67 -6.85
C LEU A 151 -34.49 58.44 -7.60
N CYS A 152 -35.40 57.70 -6.96
CA CYS A 152 -36.04 56.54 -7.58
C CYS A 152 -36.82 56.92 -8.84
N ALA A 153 -37.58 58.02 -8.80
CA ALA A 153 -38.36 58.51 -9.93
C ALA A 153 -37.48 58.94 -11.11
N GLN A 154 -36.35 59.60 -10.82
CA GLN A 154 -35.40 60.01 -11.85
C GLN A 154 -34.74 58.80 -12.52
N ALA A 155 -34.30 57.80 -11.73
CA ALA A 155 -33.73 56.57 -12.26
C ALA A 155 -34.76 55.75 -13.06
N ALA A 156 -36.00 55.64 -12.58
CA ALA A 156 -37.10 54.97 -13.29
C ALA A 156 -37.40 55.64 -14.64
N ARG A 157 -37.45 56.98 -14.67
CA ARG A 157 -37.67 57.74 -15.91
C ARG A 157 -36.60 57.45 -16.95
N MET A 158 -35.32 57.42 -16.54
CA MET A 158 -34.20 57.16 -17.44
C MET A 158 -34.24 55.73 -17.99
N LEU A 159 -34.51 54.73 -17.14
CA LEU A 159 -34.65 53.34 -17.59
C LEU A 159 -35.88 53.15 -18.50
N LEU A 160 -37.04 53.69 -18.16
CA LEU A 160 -38.24 53.62 -19.00
C LEU A 160 -38.02 54.28 -20.37
N GLY A 161 -37.29 55.40 -20.42
CA GLY A 161 -36.89 56.03 -21.68
C GLY A 161 -36.00 55.14 -22.55
N ARG A 162 -35.09 54.37 -21.93
CA ARG A 162 -34.27 53.36 -22.63
C ARG A 162 -35.10 52.17 -23.08
N ILE A 163 -36.01 51.67 -22.25
CA ILE A 163 -36.93 50.57 -22.58
C ILE A 163 -37.80 50.95 -23.78
N ALA A 164 -38.35 52.16 -23.82
CA ALA A 164 -39.12 52.66 -24.95
C ALA A 164 -38.28 52.78 -26.25
N ALA A 165 -36.97 53.03 -26.14
CA ALA A 165 -36.06 53.05 -27.27
C ALA A 165 -35.71 51.63 -27.77
N ILE A 166 -35.56 50.66 -26.86
CA ILE A 166 -35.26 49.25 -27.17
C ILE A 166 -36.50 48.54 -27.74
N ARG A 167 -37.68 48.77 -27.16
CA ARG A 167 -38.97 48.22 -27.61
C ARG A 167 -40.01 49.34 -27.83
N PRO A 168 -40.12 49.87 -29.06
CA PRO A 168 -41.05 50.96 -29.35
C PRO A 168 -42.54 50.58 -29.20
N GLU A 169 -42.85 49.28 -29.16
CA GLU A 169 -44.21 48.77 -28.92
C GLU A 169 -44.71 49.05 -27.49
N LEU A 170 -43.80 49.26 -26.53
CA LEU A 170 -44.12 49.51 -25.13
C LEU A 170 -44.28 51.01 -24.78
N VAL A 171 -44.10 51.91 -25.74
CA VAL A 171 -44.28 53.37 -25.56
C VAL A 171 -45.59 53.76 -24.87
N PRO A 172 -46.79 53.27 -25.27
CA PRO A 172 -48.04 53.65 -24.59
C PRO A 172 -48.08 53.21 -23.12
N LYS A 173 -47.48 52.06 -22.81
CA LYS A 173 -47.39 51.51 -21.45
C LYS A 173 -46.42 52.31 -20.57
N VAL A 174 -45.31 52.76 -21.16
CA VAL A 174 -44.32 53.64 -20.54
C VAL A 174 -44.91 55.03 -20.25
N GLU A 175 -45.69 55.59 -21.18
CA GLU A 175 -46.38 56.87 -20.97
C GLU A 175 -47.41 56.80 -19.83
N GLU A 176 -48.15 55.68 -19.73
CA GLU A 176 -49.04 55.40 -18.60
C GLU A 176 -48.28 55.37 -17.27
N ALA A 177 -47.11 54.72 -17.23
CA ALA A 177 -46.26 54.70 -16.05
C ALA A 177 -45.76 56.11 -15.67
N TRP A 178 -45.35 56.92 -16.65
CA TRP A 178 -44.90 58.30 -16.39
C TRP A 178 -46.00 59.17 -15.77
N GLN A 179 -47.25 58.99 -16.21
CA GLN A 179 -48.40 59.73 -15.68
C GLN A 179 -48.81 59.22 -14.29
N HIS A 180 -48.94 57.90 -14.13
CA HIS A 180 -49.47 57.29 -12.91
C HIS A 180 -48.52 57.43 -11.71
N TYR A 181 -47.21 57.31 -11.93
CA TYR A 181 -46.20 57.42 -10.86
C TYR A 181 -45.55 58.82 -10.76
N HIS A 182 -46.10 59.82 -11.46
CA HIS A 182 -45.65 61.22 -11.45
C HIS A 182 -44.16 61.41 -11.80
N LEU A 183 -43.69 60.80 -12.89
CA LEU A 183 -42.28 60.82 -13.32
C LEU A 183 -41.91 62.06 -14.17
N THR A 184 -42.62 63.18 -13.99
CA THR A 184 -42.49 64.42 -14.78
C THR A 184 -41.49 65.44 -14.19
N THR A 185 -40.97 66.32 -15.04
CA THR A 185 -39.76 67.14 -14.85
C THR A 185 -39.86 68.32 -13.85
N GLU A 186 -40.99 68.52 -13.17
CA GLU A 186 -41.20 69.66 -12.27
C GLU A 186 -41.14 69.24 -10.79
N VAL A 187 -40.17 69.83 -10.06
CA VAL A 187 -40.02 69.69 -8.61
C VAL A 187 -41.11 70.50 -7.90
N PRO A 188 -42.00 69.91 -7.08
CA PRO A 188 -42.82 70.70 -6.17
C PRO A 188 -41.95 71.12 -4.98
N THR A 189 -41.50 72.37 -4.97
CA THR A 189 -40.61 72.96 -3.96
C THR A 189 -41.27 73.23 -2.60
N GLN A 190 -42.34 72.53 -2.21
CA GLN A 190 -43.00 72.79 -0.93
C GLN A 190 -43.50 71.52 -0.23
N GLY A 191 -42.78 71.17 0.84
CA GLY A 191 -43.37 70.76 2.12
C GLY A 191 -44.17 69.47 2.14
N LEU A 192 -43.49 68.32 2.13
CA LEU A 192 -43.97 67.13 2.83
C LEU A 192 -43.00 66.80 3.96
N ILE A 193 -43.22 67.52 5.06
CA ILE A 193 -42.70 67.16 6.38
C ILE A 193 -43.28 65.80 6.74
N LEU A 194 -42.39 64.80 6.86
CA LEU A 194 -42.37 63.72 7.84
C LEU A 194 -43.75 63.17 8.26
N THR A 195 -44.16 62.00 7.75
CA THR A 195 -44.83 60.92 8.52
C THR A 195 -45.22 59.72 7.65
N THR A 196 -44.22 59.08 7.06
CA THR A 196 -44.23 57.66 6.68
C THR A 196 -42.75 57.32 6.79
N GLN A 197 -42.24 56.44 7.65
CA GLN A 197 -42.42 54.99 7.65
C GLN A 197 -41.66 54.37 8.85
N ALA A 198 -41.82 54.86 10.07
CA ALA A 198 -41.05 54.34 11.21
C ALA A 198 -41.31 52.84 11.52
N ILE A 199 -42.47 52.32 11.12
CA ILE A 199 -42.89 50.93 11.38
C ILE A 199 -42.44 49.97 10.24
N GLU A 200 -41.96 50.48 9.10
CA GLU A 200 -41.69 49.67 7.91
C GLU A 200 -40.19 49.51 7.61
N SER A 201 -39.35 50.45 8.06
CA SER A 201 -37.90 50.26 8.10
C SER A 201 -37.49 49.07 8.98
N GLU A 202 -38.26 48.74 10.02
CA GLU A 202 -37.93 47.66 10.94
C GLU A 202 -38.08 46.27 10.27
N ILE A 203 -39.16 46.03 9.50
CA ILE A 203 -39.37 44.77 8.75
C ILE A 203 -38.30 44.61 7.67
N PHE A 204 -37.96 45.69 6.96
CA PHE A 204 -36.89 45.70 5.97
C PHE A 204 -35.54 45.36 6.60
N VAL A 205 -35.17 46.06 7.67
CA VAL A 205 -33.90 45.86 8.38
C VAL A 205 -33.82 44.44 8.94
N GLN A 206 -34.91 43.92 9.52
CA GLN A 206 -34.94 42.55 10.05
C GLN A 206 -34.77 41.49 8.95
N ARG A 207 -35.45 41.64 7.80
CA ARG A 207 -35.29 40.73 6.66
C ARG A 207 -33.89 40.82 6.05
N LEU A 208 -33.37 42.04 5.85
CA LEU A 208 -32.03 42.27 5.35
C LEU A 208 -30.98 41.63 6.25
N ILE A 209 -31.06 41.82 7.57
CA ILE A 209 -30.17 41.18 8.54
C ILE A 209 -30.26 39.66 8.41
N THR A 210 -31.47 39.10 8.27
CA THR A 210 -31.67 37.64 8.13
C THR A 210 -31.01 37.10 6.87
N TYR A 211 -31.18 37.76 5.72
CA TYR A 211 -30.54 37.34 4.47
C TYR A 211 -29.02 37.52 4.49
N LEU A 212 -28.52 38.59 5.11
CA LEU A 212 -27.08 38.81 5.32
C LEU A 212 -26.48 37.74 6.23
N GLN A 213 -27.15 37.40 7.34
CA GLN A 213 -26.71 36.31 8.22
C GLN A 213 -26.72 34.96 7.52
N THR A 214 -27.77 34.67 6.73
CA THR A 214 -27.90 33.41 5.99
C THR A 214 -26.79 33.27 4.95
N SER A 215 -26.51 34.32 4.16
CA SER A 215 -25.44 34.30 3.17
C SER A 215 -24.05 34.22 3.80
N GLN A 216 -23.80 34.91 4.92
CA GLN A 216 -22.56 34.77 5.68
C GLN A 216 -22.37 33.35 6.20
N HIS A 217 -23.44 32.72 6.71
CA HIS A 217 -23.38 31.35 7.19
C HIS A 217 -23.04 30.37 6.06
N GLN A 218 -23.72 30.46 4.92
CA GLN A 218 -23.43 29.64 3.74
C GLN A 218 -21.99 29.81 3.24
N LEU A 219 -21.49 31.04 3.23
CA LEU A 219 -20.12 31.34 2.83
C LEU A 219 -19.10 30.76 3.81
N LEU A 220 -19.37 30.81 5.12
CA LEU A 220 -18.54 30.17 6.13
C LEU A 220 -18.52 28.64 5.96
N GLU A 221 -19.67 28.01 5.71
CA GLU A 221 -19.76 26.57 5.42
C GLU A 221 -18.98 26.19 4.14
N ALA A 222 -19.10 26.98 3.08
CA ALA A 222 -18.34 26.78 1.85
C ALA A 222 -16.82 26.88 2.10
N TYR A 223 -16.36 27.86 2.87
CA TYR A 223 -14.94 27.97 3.22
C TYR A 223 -14.44 26.79 4.06
N GLN A 224 -15.26 26.29 5.00
CA GLN A 224 -14.91 25.13 5.80
C GLN A 224 -14.74 23.88 4.93
N THR A 225 -15.68 23.62 4.01
CA THR A 225 -15.60 22.47 3.10
C THR A 225 -14.37 22.54 2.18
N LEU A 226 -14.06 23.72 1.62
CA LEU A 226 -12.85 23.93 0.81
C LEU A 226 -11.57 23.69 1.62
N ALA A 227 -11.48 24.24 2.83
CA ALA A 227 -10.31 24.05 3.69
C ALA A 227 -10.11 22.56 4.06
N THR A 228 -11.18 21.82 4.30
CA THR A 228 -11.12 20.37 4.56
C THR A 228 -10.63 19.60 3.33
N GLN A 229 -11.08 19.99 2.12
CA GLN A 229 -10.62 19.38 0.86
C GLN A 229 -9.13 19.65 0.61
N GLU A 230 -8.68 20.90 0.71
CA GLU A 230 -7.26 21.25 0.55
C GLU A 230 -6.37 20.50 1.55
N ARG A 231 -6.80 20.41 2.81
CA ARG A 231 -6.11 19.67 3.86
C ARG A 231 -5.98 18.18 3.53
N LYS A 232 -7.04 17.56 2.99
CA LYS A 232 -7.02 16.17 2.52
C LYS A 232 -6.01 15.99 1.38
N GLU A 233 -6.03 16.86 0.38
CA GLU A 233 -5.12 16.77 -0.77
C GLU A 233 -3.66 16.95 -0.37
N TYR A 234 -3.37 17.94 0.49
CA TYR A 234 -2.02 18.17 1.02
C TYR A 234 -1.45 16.91 1.67
N LEU A 235 -2.23 16.29 2.56
CA LEU A 235 -1.80 15.08 3.28
C LEU A 235 -1.56 13.90 2.33
N ILE A 236 -2.46 13.66 1.36
CA ILE A 236 -2.29 12.60 0.37
C ILE A 236 -1.01 12.81 -0.44
N ASN A 237 -0.74 14.06 -0.86
CA ASN A 237 0.46 14.40 -1.61
C ASN A 237 1.73 14.24 -0.76
N ALA A 238 1.70 14.62 0.52
CA ALA A 238 2.82 14.46 1.44
C ALA A 238 3.19 12.97 1.64
N ILE A 239 2.19 12.12 1.88
CA ILE A 239 2.39 10.67 2.03
C ILE A 239 2.89 10.08 0.72
N THR A 240 2.26 10.39 -0.41
CA THR A 240 2.67 9.89 -1.74
C THR A 240 4.13 10.27 -2.05
N THR A 241 4.54 11.49 -1.69
CA THR A 241 5.93 11.94 -1.82
C THR A 241 6.86 11.15 -0.91
N ALA A 242 6.46 10.88 0.32
CA ALA A 242 7.23 10.05 1.25
C ALA A 242 7.46 8.62 0.72
N VAL A 243 6.44 8.01 0.11
CA VAL A 243 6.55 6.69 -0.54
C VAL A 243 7.55 6.73 -1.68
N ARG A 244 7.48 7.77 -2.54
CA ARG A 244 8.42 7.92 -3.66
C ARG A 244 9.86 8.06 -3.20
N HIS A 245 10.10 8.74 -2.08
CA HIS A 245 11.45 8.94 -1.56
C HIS A 245 11.96 7.81 -0.67
N SER A 246 11.09 6.94 -0.15
CA SER A 246 11.51 5.84 0.72
C SER A 246 10.63 4.62 0.60
N LEU A 247 11.24 3.51 0.16
CA LEU A 247 10.65 2.17 0.13
C LEU A 247 10.82 1.43 1.48
N ASN A 248 11.12 2.14 2.57
CA ASN A 248 11.26 1.54 3.89
C ASN A 248 9.96 1.73 4.69
N PRO A 249 9.31 0.63 5.14
CA PRO A 249 8.06 0.72 5.90
C PRO A 249 8.15 1.64 7.13
N HIS A 250 9.22 1.60 7.92
CA HIS A 250 9.36 2.45 9.10
C HIS A 250 9.45 3.93 8.75
N LYS A 251 10.09 4.29 7.62
CA LYS A 251 10.16 5.67 7.15
C LYS A 251 8.79 6.15 6.67
N VAL A 252 8.05 5.32 5.94
CA VAL A 252 6.67 5.61 5.52
C VAL A 252 5.78 5.91 6.73
N LEU A 253 5.83 5.06 7.76
CA LEU A 253 5.04 5.26 8.98
C LEU A 253 5.47 6.51 9.75
N ALA A 254 6.77 6.75 9.88
CA ALA A 254 7.28 7.93 10.56
C ALA A 254 6.82 9.24 9.89
N VAL A 255 6.81 9.29 8.55
CA VAL A 255 6.30 10.46 7.83
C VAL A 255 4.78 10.57 8.01
N ALA A 256 4.03 9.49 7.82
CA ALA A 256 2.57 9.51 7.99
C ALA A 256 2.15 10.02 9.39
N VAL A 257 2.80 9.54 10.45
CA VAL A 257 2.55 9.99 11.83
C VAL A 257 2.89 11.46 12.03
N ARG A 258 4.00 11.93 11.45
CA ARG A 258 4.39 13.34 11.54
C ARG A 258 3.36 14.25 10.85
N GLU A 259 2.96 13.93 9.63
CA GLU A 259 2.01 14.74 8.86
C GLU A 259 0.62 14.73 9.52
N LEU A 260 0.14 13.57 9.98
CA LEU A 260 -1.10 13.46 10.75
C LEU A 260 -1.01 14.25 12.06
N GLY A 261 0.12 14.19 12.77
CA GLY A 261 0.34 14.92 14.02
C GLY A 261 0.35 16.44 13.83
N GLN A 262 0.93 16.95 12.74
CA GLN A 262 0.87 18.38 12.41
C GLN A 262 -0.55 18.82 12.09
N THR A 263 -1.27 17.99 11.33
CA THR A 263 -2.63 18.26 10.91
C THR A 263 -3.59 18.24 12.10
N PHE A 264 -3.43 17.29 13.00
CA PHE A 264 -4.17 17.18 14.25
C PHE A 264 -3.31 17.59 15.46
N ALA A 265 -2.78 18.81 15.49
CA ALA A 265 -1.82 19.30 16.49
C ALA A 265 -2.24 19.15 17.96
N HIS A 266 -3.55 19.06 18.23
CA HIS A 266 -4.12 18.87 19.57
C HIS A 266 -4.42 17.40 19.91
N CYS A 267 -4.13 16.46 19.01
CA CYS A 267 -4.35 15.04 19.20
C CYS A 267 -3.02 14.28 19.12
N ARG A 268 -2.82 13.32 20.01
CA ARG A 268 -1.71 12.38 19.86
C ARG A 268 -2.06 11.40 18.75
N CYS A 269 -1.19 11.29 17.74
CA CYS A 269 -1.31 10.33 16.66
C CYS A 269 -0.35 9.17 16.89
N ILE A 270 -0.86 7.95 16.85
CA ILE A 270 -0.06 6.73 16.91
C ILE A 270 -0.36 5.92 15.66
N LEU A 271 0.69 5.32 15.10
CA LEU A 271 0.55 4.40 14.00
C LEU A 271 1.48 3.21 14.23
N TYR A 272 0.93 2.02 14.08
CA TYR A 272 1.70 0.79 14.22
C TYR A 272 1.25 -0.24 13.19
N ARG A 273 2.14 -1.18 12.93
CA ARG A 273 1.83 -2.38 12.15
C ARG A 273 1.27 -3.43 13.10
N CYS A 274 0.26 -4.15 12.65
CA CYS A 274 -0.29 -5.28 13.38
C CYS A 274 -0.86 -6.31 12.41
N SER A 275 -0.74 -7.58 12.78
CA SER A 275 -1.46 -8.69 12.15
C SER A 275 -2.61 -9.14 13.04
N SER A 276 -3.58 -9.88 12.48
CA SER A 276 -4.74 -10.40 13.23
C SER A 276 -4.38 -11.44 14.30
N LEU A 277 -3.13 -11.89 14.36
CA LEU A 277 -2.63 -12.93 15.27
C LEU A 277 -1.85 -12.36 16.47
N GLU A 278 -1.55 -11.07 16.49
CA GLU A 278 -0.73 -10.44 17.53
C GLU A 278 -1.56 -10.01 18.74
N GLU A 279 -1.15 -10.43 19.94
CA GLU A 279 -1.84 -10.07 21.18
C GLU A 279 -1.46 -8.67 21.69
N GLN A 280 -0.19 -8.28 21.52
CA GLN A 280 0.37 -7.01 22.00
C GLN A 280 1.45 -6.50 21.05
N ILE A 281 1.63 -5.18 21.04
CA ILE A 281 2.65 -4.51 20.21
C ILE A 281 3.39 -3.43 21.00
N THR A 282 4.53 -2.97 20.49
CA THR A 282 5.23 -1.80 21.05
C THR A 282 5.01 -0.58 20.16
N ILE A 283 4.64 0.55 20.75
CA ILE A 283 4.40 1.78 19.99
C ILE A 283 5.75 2.41 19.56
N GLU A 284 6.06 2.34 18.28
CA GLU A 284 7.32 2.90 17.73
C GLU A 284 7.15 4.31 17.15
N HIS A 285 5.99 4.58 16.53
CA HIS A 285 5.70 5.83 15.83
C HIS A 285 4.58 6.60 16.53
N GLU A 286 4.93 7.76 17.09
CA GLU A 286 4.03 8.65 17.83
C GLU A 286 4.31 10.10 17.44
N ALA A 287 3.25 10.87 17.19
CA ALA A 287 3.28 12.33 17.20
C ALA A 287 2.53 12.80 18.44
N LEU A 288 3.26 13.47 19.34
CA LEU A 288 2.76 13.85 20.65
C LEU A 288 2.08 15.22 20.60
N ALA A 289 0.86 15.31 21.11
CA ALA A 289 0.20 16.60 21.34
C ALA A 289 0.61 17.20 22.70
N PRO A 290 0.65 18.55 22.82
CA PRO A 290 0.94 19.22 24.08
C PRO A 290 -0.04 18.80 25.19
N GLY A 291 0.49 18.41 26.35
CA GLY A 291 -0.31 18.04 27.52
C GLY A 291 -0.66 16.57 27.68
N LEU A 292 -0.33 15.70 26.70
CA LEU A 292 -0.51 14.25 26.81
C LEU A 292 0.79 13.51 27.20
N PRO A 293 0.71 12.36 27.91
CA PRO A 293 1.88 11.52 28.16
C PRO A 293 2.28 10.75 26.89
N SER A 294 3.59 10.63 26.66
CA SER A 294 4.11 9.80 25.56
C SER A 294 3.86 8.32 25.81
N LEU A 295 3.41 7.63 24.76
CA LEU A 295 3.21 6.19 24.71
C LEU A 295 4.29 5.45 23.91
N ARG A 296 5.24 6.18 23.30
CA ARG A 296 6.37 5.58 22.59
C ARG A 296 7.17 4.62 23.47
N GLY A 297 7.53 3.46 22.92
CA GLY A 297 8.27 2.40 23.60
C GLY A 297 7.46 1.59 24.61
N LYS A 298 6.17 1.90 24.79
CA LYS A 298 5.29 1.15 25.69
C LYS A 298 4.55 0.05 24.94
N THR A 299 4.31 -1.06 25.64
CA THR A 299 3.46 -2.15 25.15
C THR A 299 1.99 -1.72 25.13
N TRP A 300 1.30 -1.99 24.03
CA TRP A 300 -0.09 -1.67 23.76
C TRP A 300 -0.88 -2.96 23.48
N PRO A 301 -1.95 -3.25 24.24
CA PRO A 301 -2.73 -4.48 24.07
C PRO A 301 -3.68 -4.39 22.88
N LEU A 302 -3.65 -5.40 22.01
CA LEU A 302 -4.52 -5.51 20.82
C LEU A 302 -5.68 -6.49 21.04
N ALA A 303 -5.39 -7.71 21.48
CA ALA A 303 -6.37 -8.78 21.64
C ALA A 303 -7.42 -8.46 22.72
N ASP A 304 -6.97 -7.93 23.85
CA ASP A 304 -7.83 -7.67 25.01
C ASP A 304 -8.57 -6.32 24.96
N ASN A 305 -8.25 -5.48 23.97
CA ASN A 305 -8.87 -4.17 23.83
C ASN A 305 -10.17 -4.26 23.00
N PRO A 306 -11.35 -4.04 23.60
CA PRO A 306 -12.63 -4.24 22.92
C PRO A 306 -12.84 -3.28 21.74
N LEU A 307 -12.25 -2.08 21.79
CA LEU A 307 -12.36 -1.11 20.70
C LEU A 307 -11.64 -1.61 19.44
N ILE A 308 -10.44 -2.18 19.64
CA ILE A 308 -9.62 -2.74 18.56
C ILE A 308 -10.31 -3.97 17.98
N GLN A 309 -10.86 -4.84 18.83
CA GLN A 309 -11.62 -6.01 18.37
C GLN A 309 -12.85 -5.62 17.54
N VAL A 310 -13.58 -4.58 17.95
CA VAL A 310 -14.72 -4.07 17.17
C VAL A 310 -14.27 -3.50 15.83
N ALA A 311 -13.19 -2.72 15.79
CA ALA A 311 -12.65 -2.19 14.54
C ALA A 311 -12.15 -3.29 13.59
N LEU A 312 -11.56 -4.36 14.14
CA LEU A 312 -11.14 -5.54 13.39
C LEU A 312 -12.33 -6.33 12.85
N ALA A 313 -13.37 -6.53 13.66
CA ALA A 313 -14.56 -7.31 13.29
C ALA A 313 -15.48 -6.58 12.31
N GLN A 314 -15.62 -5.26 12.45
CA GLN A 314 -16.46 -4.43 11.57
C GLN A 314 -15.70 -3.91 10.35
N GLU A 315 -14.37 -4.03 10.34
CA GLU A 315 -13.48 -3.53 9.29
C GLU A 315 -13.67 -2.03 8.98
N GLN A 316 -14.08 -1.25 9.98
CA GLN A 316 -14.39 0.17 9.86
C GLN A 316 -13.71 1.01 10.93
N ALA A 317 -13.63 2.31 10.68
CA ALA A 317 -13.17 3.26 11.70
C ALA A 317 -14.17 3.34 12.86
N ILE A 318 -13.65 3.32 14.07
CA ILE A 318 -14.43 3.43 15.31
C ILE A 318 -14.06 4.74 16.00
N ALA A 319 -15.06 5.57 16.27
CA ALA A 319 -14.89 6.83 16.99
C ALA A 319 -15.64 6.78 18.32
N ILE A 320 -14.94 7.10 19.41
CA ILE A 320 -15.52 7.39 20.71
C ILE A 320 -15.31 8.88 20.99
N ALA A 321 -16.42 9.60 21.06
CA ALA A 321 -16.44 10.99 21.50
C ALA A 321 -15.97 11.10 22.96
N ASN A 322 -16.62 10.37 23.88
CA ASN A 322 -16.27 10.42 25.31
C ASN A 322 -16.03 9.03 25.88
N THR A 323 -14.80 8.76 26.30
CA THR A 323 -14.41 7.53 26.99
C THR A 323 -15.10 7.39 28.36
N ASP A 324 -15.46 8.52 29.00
CA ASP A 324 -16.16 8.55 30.29
C ASP A 324 -17.63 8.07 30.20
N ASN A 325 -18.27 8.20 29.03
CA ASN A 325 -19.68 7.82 28.82
C ASN A 325 -19.85 6.56 27.96
N SER A 326 -18.77 5.80 27.76
CA SER A 326 -18.79 4.61 26.91
C SER A 326 -19.29 3.37 27.66
N ASN A 327 -20.11 2.55 27.01
CA ASN A 327 -20.53 1.24 27.55
C ASN A 327 -19.35 0.26 27.78
N LEU A 328 -18.15 0.63 27.32
CA LEU A 328 -16.92 -0.15 27.41
C LEU A 328 -16.14 0.10 28.71
N GLN A 329 -16.60 1.03 29.56
CA GLN A 329 -15.97 1.30 30.85
C GLN A 329 -15.87 0.08 31.76
N SER A 330 -16.73 -0.93 31.62
CA SER A 330 -16.64 -2.15 32.45
C SER A 330 -15.42 -3.02 32.13
N ASN A 331 -14.70 -2.77 31.03
CA ASN A 331 -13.54 -3.55 30.64
C ASN A 331 -12.24 -2.98 31.27
N PRO A 332 -11.49 -3.78 32.06
CA PRO A 332 -10.30 -3.31 32.78
C PRO A 332 -9.13 -2.91 31.86
N VAL A 333 -9.01 -3.55 30.70
CA VAL A 333 -7.95 -3.24 29.72
C VAL A 333 -8.25 -1.91 29.03
N PHE A 334 -9.51 -1.67 28.66
CA PHE A 334 -9.93 -0.38 28.10
C PHE A 334 -9.69 0.77 29.09
N GLN A 335 -10.09 0.61 30.36
CA GLN A 335 -9.84 1.62 31.39
C GLN A 335 -8.36 1.90 31.60
N THR A 336 -7.52 0.85 31.64
CA THR A 336 -6.08 0.98 31.84
C THR A 336 -5.45 1.75 30.68
N SER A 337 -5.83 1.45 29.43
CA SER A 337 -5.34 2.16 28.24
C SER A 337 -5.77 3.63 28.23
N VAL A 338 -7.04 3.90 28.58
CA VAL A 338 -7.59 5.27 28.69
C VAL A 338 -6.85 6.09 29.75
N GLN A 339 -6.66 5.53 30.96
CA GLN A 339 -5.97 6.22 32.06
C GLN A 339 -4.50 6.44 31.76
N ARG A 340 -3.80 5.40 31.27
CA ARG A 340 -2.37 5.47 30.91
C ARG A 340 -2.12 6.48 29.80
N GLY A 341 -3.03 6.56 28.85
CA GLY A 341 -2.96 7.47 27.71
C GLY A 341 -3.57 8.85 27.95
N GLN A 342 -4.26 9.09 29.07
CA GLN A 342 -5.11 10.27 29.32
C GLN A 342 -6.07 10.57 28.14
N ILE A 343 -6.79 9.55 27.68
CA ILE A 343 -7.62 9.60 26.47
C ILE A 343 -9.05 9.95 26.84
N ARG A 344 -9.52 11.12 26.39
CA ARG A 344 -10.92 11.56 26.53
C ARG A 344 -11.76 11.22 25.30
N SER A 345 -11.19 11.42 24.11
CA SER A 345 -11.79 11.02 22.83
C SER A 345 -10.80 10.18 22.03
N TRP A 346 -11.30 9.15 21.36
CA TRP A 346 -10.49 8.15 20.67
C TRP A 346 -11.05 7.86 19.28
N LEU A 347 -10.25 8.08 18.23
CA LEU A 347 -10.53 7.62 16.89
C LEU A 347 -9.55 6.50 16.52
N LEU A 348 -10.07 5.36 16.09
CA LEU A 348 -9.30 4.20 15.63
C LEU A 348 -9.66 3.92 14.18
N VAL A 349 -8.66 3.82 13.30
CA VAL A 349 -8.83 3.56 11.87
C VAL A 349 -7.91 2.43 11.42
N PRO A 350 -8.44 1.32 10.86
CA PRO A 350 -7.62 0.24 10.33
C PRO A 350 -6.93 0.63 9.03
N ILE A 351 -5.65 0.29 8.92
CA ILE A 351 -4.85 0.41 7.69
C ILE A 351 -5.01 -0.90 6.93
N ARG A 352 -5.69 -0.84 5.80
CA ARG A 352 -5.94 -2.02 4.95
C ARG A 352 -5.56 -1.75 3.50
N HIS A 353 -5.15 -2.81 2.81
CA HIS A 353 -4.97 -2.81 1.37
C HIS A 353 -5.42 -4.18 0.82
N GLN A 354 -6.33 -4.20 -0.15
CA GLN A 354 -6.87 -5.43 -0.76
C GLN A 354 -7.27 -6.48 0.30
N ASP A 355 -8.14 -6.08 1.25
CA ASP A 355 -8.63 -6.89 2.38
C ASP A 355 -7.58 -7.43 3.37
N THR A 356 -6.32 -7.02 3.23
CA THR A 356 -5.27 -7.36 4.19
C THR A 356 -5.11 -6.24 5.22
N LEU A 357 -5.18 -6.58 6.50
CA LEU A 357 -4.82 -5.66 7.59
C LEU A 357 -3.30 -5.50 7.66
N LEU A 358 -2.83 -4.26 7.60
CA LEU A 358 -1.42 -3.92 7.64
C LEU A 358 -1.04 -3.18 8.93
N GLY A 359 -2.01 -2.59 9.63
CA GLY A 359 -1.79 -1.79 10.82
C GLY A 359 -3.02 -1.02 11.29
N MET A 360 -2.82 -0.11 12.23
CA MET A 360 -3.85 0.79 12.75
C MET A 360 -3.31 2.21 12.90
N ILE A 361 -4.20 3.19 12.74
CA ILE A 361 -4.00 4.60 13.11
C ILE A 361 -4.90 4.90 14.29
N GLU A 362 -4.32 5.47 15.34
CA GLU A 362 -5.05 5.95 16.52
C GLU A 362 -4.84 7.44 16.72
N LEU A 363 -5.94 8.20 16.83
CA LEU A 363 -5.91 9.58 17.30
C LEU A 363 -6.54 9.67 18.69
N HIS A 364 -5.80 10.29 19.60
CA HIS A 364 -6.18 10.48 21.00
C HIS A 364 -6.28 11.96 21.34
N TYR A 365 -7.41 12.36 21.90
CA TYR A 365 -7.61 13.71 22.43
C TYR A 365 -7.79 13.64 23.95
N GLY A 366 -7.10 14.51 24.69
CA GLY A 366 -7.17 14.56 26.16
C GLY A 366 -7.71 15.88 26.74
N GLY A 367 -8.29 16.75 25.89
CA GLY A 367 -8.83 18.03 26.35
C GLY A 367 -10.20 17.91 27.02
N SER A 368 -10.75 19.04 27.45
CA SER A 368 -12.00 19.10 28.22
C SER A 368 -13.27 18.84 27.39
N GLU A 369 -13.22 19.09 26.08
CA GLU A 369 -14.37 18.98 25.17
C GLU A 369 -14.58 17.53 24.69
N PRO A 370 -15.77 16.94 24.89
CA PRO A 370 -16.00 15.52 24.60
C PRO A 370 -16.37 15.22 23.14
N ASP A 371 -16.85 16.17 22.33
CA ASP A 371 -17.33 15.88 20.95
C ASP A 371 -16.42 16.49 19.89
N LYS A 372 -15.33 15.78 19.57
CA LYS A 372 -14.33 16.27 18.61
C LYS A 372 -14.37 15.62 17.23
N TRP A 373 -14.80 14.36 17.12
CA TRP A 373 -14.69 13.61 15.86
C TRP A 373 -15.87 13.89 14.95
N GLN A 374 -15.69 14.79 13.99
CA GLN A 374 -16.67 15.01 12.93
C GLN A 374 -16.52 13.95 11.82
N GLU A 375 -17.56 13.73 11.01
CA GLU A 375 -17.50 12.79 9.89
C GLU A 375 -16.37 13.15 8.90
N ASP A 376 -16.10 14.43 8.73
CA ASP A 376 -14.99 14.96 7.91
C ASP A 376 -13.62 14.53 8.44
N ASP A 377 -13.39 14.61 9.76
CA ASP A 377 -12.13 14.17 10.37
C ASP A 377 -11.91 12.67 10.14
N ILE A 378 -12.97 11.87 10.32
CA ILE A 378 -12.94 10.42 10.09
C ILE A 378 -12.64 10.13 8.63
N SER A 379 -13.26 10.86 7.69
CA SER A 379 -13.05 10.72 6.25
C SER A 379 -11.61 11.02 5.85
N VAL A 380 -11.00 12.08 6.41
CA VAL A 380 -9.59 12.41 6.18
C VAL A 380 -8.70 11.29 6.68
N VAL A 381 -8.85 10.83 7.92
CA VAL A 381 -7.97 9.77 8.49
C VAL A 381 -8.16 8.44 7.75
N LYS A 382 -9.38 8.09 7.33
CA LYS A 382 -9.64 6.91 6.47
C LYS A 382 -8.90 6.99 5.14
N ALA A 383 -8.97 8.12 4.44
CA ALA A 383 -8.26 8.30 3.18
C ALA A 383 -6.74 8.14 3.35
N ILE A 384 -6.20 8.65 4.45
CA ILE A 384 -4.80 8.48 4.82
C ILE A 384 -4.47 7.03 5.15
N ALA A 385 -5.32 6.32 5.91
CA ALA A 385 -5.14 4.91 6.20
C ALA A 385 -5.05 4.07 4.92
N THR A 386 -5.93 4.34 3.93
CA THR A 386 -5.86 3.68 2.62
C THR A 386 -4.54 3.96 1.92
N GLN A 387 -4.09 5.22 1.88
CA GLN A 387 -2.84 5.59 1.20
C GLN A 387 -1.60 5.01 1.88
N VAL A 388 -1.57 4.98 3.22
CA VAL A 388 -0.51 4.32 3.98
C VAL A 388 -0.53 2.80 3.74
N GLY A 389 -1.72 2.20 3.59
CA GLY A 389 -1.84 0.80 3.24
C GLY A 389 -1.17 0.46 1.91
N VAL A 390 -1.49 1.21 0.85
CA VAL A 390 -0.83 1.09 -0.47
C VAL A 390 0.69 1.20 -0.35
N ALA A 391 1.15 2.21 0.38
CA ALA A 391 2.57 2.47 0.60
C ALA A 391 3.31 1.31 1.28
N LEU A 392 2.70 0.75 2.34
CA LEU A 392 3.27 -0.35 3.11
C LEU A 392 3.35 -1.62 2.28
N THR A 393 2.31 -1.95 1.51
CA THR A 393 2.33 -3.10 0.60
C THR A 393 3.44 -2.94 -0.44
N GLN A 394 3.54 -1.77 -1.08
CA GLN A 394 4.58 -1.52 -2.08
C GLN A 394 5.99 -1.68 -1.51
N ALA A 395 6.25 -1.12 -0.31
CA ALA A 395 7.52 -1.25 0.38
C ALA A 395 7.88 -2.70 0.72
N GLN A 396 6.89 -3.50 1.16
CA GLN A 396 7.08 -4.92 1.45
C GLN A 396 7.38 -5.74 0.20
N THR A 397 6.59 -5.56 -0.87
CA THR A 397 6.79 -6.27 -2.14
C THR A 397 8.16 -5.96 -2.73
N TYR A 398 8.60 -4.70 -2.67
CA TYR A 398 9.92 -4.32 -3.13
C TYR A 398 11.03 -5.01 -2.32
N ALA A 399 10.95 -4.96 -0.99
CA ALA A 399 11.94 -5.61 -0.12
C ALA A 399 12.02 -7.13 -0.37
N GLN A 400 10.88 -7.78 -0.58
CA GLN A 400 10.83 -9.20 -0.93
C GLN A 400 11.46 -9.48 -2.30
N SER A 401 11.17 -8.66 -3.31
CA SER A 401 11.76 -8.78 -4.63
C SER A 401 13.27 -8.58 -4.59
N GLU A 402 13.77 -7.61 -3.82
CA GLU A 402 15.21 -7.36 -3.66
C GLU A 402 15.90 -8.54 -2.97
N ALA A 403 15.29 -9.09 -1.91
CA ALA A 403 15.82 -10.26 -1.23
C ALA A 403 15.91 -11.49 -2.16
N LEU A 404 14.86 -11.73 -2.96
CA LEU A 404 14.85 -12.82 -3.94
C LEU A 404 15.92 -12.60 -5.02
N ASN A 405 16.08 -11.38 -5.51
CA ASN A 405 17.08 -11.08 -6.53
C ASN A 405 18.51 -11.33 -6.01
N ARG A 406 18.80 -10.96 -4.76
CA ARG A 406 20.08 -11.28 -4.12
C ARG A 406 20.31 -12.79 -3.98
N GLN A 407 19.26 -13.56 -3.69
CA GLN A 407 19.35 -15.03 -3.65
C GLN A 407 19.65 -15.61 -5.04
N LEU A 408 19.01 -15.09 -6.09
CA LEU A 408 19.29 -15.48 -7.47
C LEU A 408 20.73 -15.16 -7.86
N GLU A 409 21.22 -13.95 -7.58
CA GLU A 409 22.62 -13.58 -7.84
C GLU A 409 23.61 -14.51 -7.11
N ALA A 410 23.31 -14.90 -5.86
CA ALA A 410 24.15 -15.83 -5.11
C ALA A 410 24.16 -17.23 -5.74
N LEU A 411 23.00 -17.71 -6.21
CA LEU A 411 22.88 -18.99 -6.92
C LEU A 411 23.62 -18.97 -8.27
N GLU A 412 23.45 -17.91 -9.07
CA GLU A 412 24.15 -17.75 -10.35
C GLU A 412 25.68 -17.74 -10.17
N ARG A 413 26.18 -17.06 -9.13
CA ARG A 413 27.61 -17.08 -8.77
C ARG A 413 28.07 -18.49 -8.41
N THR A 414 27.27 -19.22 -7.62
CA THR A 414 27.58 -20.60 -7.23
C THR A 414 27.63 -21.52 -8.46
N GLN A 415 26.65 -21.40 -9.36
CA GLN A 415 26.60 -22.14 -10.62
C GLN A 415 27.82 -21.83 -11.51
N SER A 416 28.18 -20.55 -11.64
CA SER A 416 29.34 -20.12 -12.43
C SER A 416 30.65 -20.69 -11.87
N ASN A 417 30.81 -20.70 -10.55
CA ASN A 417 31.96 -21.31 -9.88
C ASN A 417 32.04 -22.82 -10.15
N LEU A 418 30.91 -23.54 -10.10
CA LEU A 418 30.87 -24.96 -10.41
C LEU A 418 31.27 -25.24 -11.87
N ILE A 419 30.78 -24.45 -12.82
CA ILE A 419 31.17 -24.58 -14.24
C ILE A 419 32.68 -24.37 -14.41
N ALA A 420 33.26 -23.39 -13.69
CA ALA A 420 34.71 -23.15 -13.73
C ALA A 420 35.51 -24.33 -13.16
N ILE A 421 35.06 -24.92 -12.05
CA ILE A 421 35.70 -26.10 -11.43
C ILE A 421 35.62 -27.32 -12.35
N VAL A 422 34.44 -27.60 -12.91
CA VAL A 422 34.25 -28.69 -13.90
C VAL A 422 35.21 -28.49 -15.08
N GLY A 423 35.29 -27.27 -15.62
CA GLY A 423 36.19 -26.95 -16.71
C GLY A 423 37.67 -27.25 -16.38
N HIS A 424 38.10 -26.98 -15.15
CA HIS A 424 39.46 -27.29 -14.68
C HIS A 424 39.69 -28.80 -14.51
N GLU A 425 38.76 -29.50 -13.88
CA GLU A 425 38.85 -30.95 -13.65
C GLU A 425 38.77 -31.79 -14.93
N LEU A 426 38.10 -31.30 -15.98
CA LEU A 426 38.11 -31.93 -17.31
C LEU A 426 39.40 -31.63 -18.09
N ARG A 427 39.93 -30.39 -18.00
CA ARG A 427 41.11 -29.98 -18.77
C ARG A 427 42.37 -30.75 -18.38
N THR A 428 42.56 -30.99 -17.08
CA THR A 428 43.80 -31.63 -16.60
C THR A 428 44.04 -33.03 -17.17
N PRO A 429 43.13 -34.01 -17.03
CA PRO A 429 43.34 -35.35 -17.61
C PRO A 429 43.41 -35.29 -19.15
N LEU A 430 42.65 -34.40 -19.80
CA LEU A 430 42.73 -34.22 -21.25
C LEU A 430 44.12 -33.78 -21.69
N SER A 431 44.73 -32.82 -20.99
CA SER A 431 46.11 -32.38 -21.26
C SER A 431 47.13 -33.50 -21.02
N THR A 432 46.98 -34.30 -19.96
CA THR A 432 47.87 -35.46 -19.73
C THR A 432 47.77 -36.47 -20.86
N ILE A 433 46.55 -36.85 -21.26
CA ILE A 433 46.30 -37.80 -22.35
C ILE A 433 46.93 -37.28 -23.64
N GLN A 434 46.75 -36.00 -23.95
CA GLN A 434 47.31 -35.38 -25.14
C GLN A 434 48.85 -35.45 -25.14
N VAL A 435 49.50 -35.03 -24.05
CA VAL A 435 50.96 -35.10 -23.94
C VAL A 435 51.45 -36.55 -24.04
N CYS A 436 50.77 -37.49 -23.38
CA CYS A 436 51.13 -38.91 -23.47
C CYS A 436 51.08 -39.45 -24.90
N LEU A 437 50.01 -39.13 -25.63
CA LEU A 437 49.83 -39.57 -27.01
C LEU A 437 50.78 -38.86 -27.99
N GLU A 438 51.05 -37.57 -27.79
CA GLU A 438 51.99 -36.79 -28.60
C GLU A 438 53.42 -37.35 -28.47
N SER A 439 53.91 -37.60 -27.25
CA SER A 439 55.25 -38.19 -27.06
C SER A 439 55.36 -39.60 -27.63
N LEU A 440 54.31 -40.42 -27.53
CA LEU A 440 54.26 -41.75 -28.14
C LEU A 440 54.31 -41.69 -29.69
N ALA A 441 53.77 -40.63 -30.29
CA ALA A 441 53.77 -40.42 -31.74
C ALA A 441 55.10 -39.84 -32.25
N GLU A 442 55.73 -38.94 -31.49
CA GLU A 442 56.99 -38.27 -31.86
C GLU A 442 58.22 -39.14 -31.61
N GLU A 443 58.22 -39.99 -30.58
CA GLU A 443 59.36 -40.83 -30.20
C GLU A 443 59.03 -42.34 -30.23
N PRO A 444 58.85 -42.95 -31.42
CA PRO A 444 58.48 -44.38 -31.54
C PRO A 444 59.59 -45.36 -31.14
N GLU A 445 60.83 -44.90 -30.95
CA GLU A 445 61.97 -45.73 -30.50
C GLU A 445 62.14 -45.75 -28.96
N MET A 446 61.20 -45.19 -28.20
CA MET A 446 61.21 -45.16 -26.73
C MET A 446 61.26 -46.57 -26.10
N PRO A 447 61.90 -46.75 -24.93
CA PRO A 447 61.89 -48.05 -24.23
C PRO A 447 60.47 -48.51 -23.91
N SER A 448 60.21 -49.82 -24.05
CA SER A 448 58.89 -50.42 -23.87
C SER A 448 58.26 -50.16 -22.49
N GLU A 449 59.07 -50.04 -21.44
CA GLU A 449 58.61 -49.71 -20.09
C GLU A 449 57.99 -48.29 -20.02
N PHE A 450 58.64 -47.30 -20.65
CA PHE A 450 58.11 -45.94 -20.72
C PHE A 450 56.89 -45.87 -21.63
N GLN A 451 56.91 -46.58 -22.76
CA GLN A 451 55.77 -46.67 -23.67
C GLN A 451 54.52 -47.21 -22.96
N GLN A 452 54.67 -48.29 -22.18
CA GLN A 452 53.60 -48.85 -21.37
C GLN A 452 53.13 -47.88 -20.28
N ALA A 453 54.05 -47.23 -19.57
CA ALA A 453 53.69 -46.26 -18.53
C ALA A 453 52.88 -45.07 -19.08
N MET A 454 53.21 -44.55 -20.26
CA MET A 454 52.47 -43.46 -20.90
C MET A 454 51.09 -43.91 -21.38
N LEU A 455 50.99 -45.12 -21.96
CA LEU A 455 49.72 -45.69 -22.40
C LEU A 455 48.80 -45.97 -21.19
N GLU A 456 49.36 -46.51 -20.11
CA GLU A 456 48.65 -46.75 -18.85
C GLU A 456 48.18 -45.43 -18.22
N THR A 457 49.03 -44.39 -18.21
CA THR A 457 48.64 -43.05 -17.72
C THR A 457 47.49 -42.47 -18.53
N ALA A 458 47.55 -42.56 -19.87
CA ALA A 458 46.49 -42.07 -20.75
C ALA A 458 45.17 -42.83 -20.57
N LEU A 459 45.22 -44.16 -20.43
CA LEU A 459 44.05 -44.99 -20.16
C LEU A 459 43.42 -44.66 -18.80
N ASN A 460 44.23 -44.51 -17.76
CA ASN A 460 43.77 -44.14 -16.43
C ASN A 460 43.10 -42.75 -16.41
N ASP A 461 43.68 -41.75 -17.08
CA ASP A 461 43.09 -40.41 -17.16
C ASP A 461 41.83 -40.39 -18.05
N ALA A 462 41.74 -41.23 -19.09
CA ALA A 462 40.53 -41.37 -19.91
C ALA A 462 39.38 -42.01 -19.12
N GLU A 463 39.67 -43.03 -18.32
CA GLU A 463 38.69 -43.65 -17.45
C GLU A 463 38.24 -42.72 -16.31
N ARG A 464 39.17 -41.91 -15.77
CA ARG A 464 38.85 -40.85 -14.82
C ARG A 464 37.92 -39.80 -15.42
N LEU A 465 38.18 -39.35 -16.66
CA LEU A 465 37.33 -38.40 -17.37
C LEU A 465 35.92 -38.97 -17.59
N ARG A 466 35.81 -40.25 -17.96
CA ARG A 466 34.54 -40.97 -18.10
C ARG A 466 33.76 -40.97 -16.78
N LYS A 467 34.41 -41.28 -15.66
CA LYS A 467 33.78 -41.27 -14.32
C LYS A 467 33.30 -39.86 -13.93
N LEU A 468 34.11 -38.83 -14.19
CA LEU A 468 33.74 -37.42 -13.95
C LEU A 468 32.49 -36.99 -14.73
N ILE A 469 32.43 -37.30 -16.03
CA ILE A 469 31.28 -36.96 -16.87
C ILE A 469 30.02 -37.69 -16.39
N GLN A 470 30.16 -38.98 -16.05
CA GLN A 470 29.04 -39.77 -15.54
C GLN A 470 28.53 -39.24 -14.19
N ASP A 471 29.42 -38.96 -13.23
CA ASP A 471 29.07 -38.37 -11.94
C ASP A 471 28.39 -37.01 -12.12
N PHE A 472 28.88 -36.17 -13.04
CA PHE A 472 28.28 -34.86 -13.34
C PHE A 472 26.86 -34.99 -13.96
N LEU A 473 26.66 -35.92 -14.89
CA LEU A 473 25.35 -36.19 -15.47
C LEU A 473 24.36 -36.73 -14.42
N THR A 474 24.82 -37.61 -13.52
CA THR A 474 24.01 -38.09 -12.40
C THR A 474 23.60 -36.93 -11.49
N LEU A 475 24.54 -36.05 -11.11
CA LEU A 475 24.25 -34.87 -10.29
C LEU A 475 23.26 -33.91 -10.99
N SER A 476 23.43 -33.64 -12.28
CA SER A 476 22.54 -32.76 -13.04
C SER A 476 21.10 -33.31 -13.15
N ARG A 477 20.94 -34.63 -13.26
CA ARG A 477 19.63 -35.30 -13.24
C ARG A 477 18.99 -35.25 -11.84
N LEU A 478 19.78 -35.40 -10.78
CA LEU A 478 19.34 -35.26 -9.40
C LEU A 478 18.83 -33.84 -9.12
N GLU A 479 19.55 -32.82 -9.57
CA GLU A 479 19.19 -31.41 -9.34
C GLU A 479 17.99 -30.93 -10.17
N SER A 480 17.80 -31.47 -11.36
CA SER A 480 16.64 -31.12 -12.21
C SER A 480 15.35 -31.82 -11.79
N GLY A 481 15.38 -32.65 -10.74
CA GLY A 481 14.22 -33.42 -10.28
C GLY A 481 13.72 -34.46 -11.29
N GLN A 482 14.53 -34.79 -12.31
CA GLN A 482 14.13 -35.65 -13.44
C GLN A 482 14.28 -37.16 -13.18
N LEU A 483 14.61 -37.57 -11.95
CA LEU A 483 14.69 -39.00 -11.63
C LEU A 483 13.29 -39.58 -11.46
N TYR A 484 12.94 -40.52 -12.34
CA TYR A 484 11.85 -41.45 -12.12
C TYR A 484 12.25 -42.36 -10.97
N ARG A 485 11.96 -41.95 -9.75
CA ARG A 485 12.11 -42.82 -8.58
C ARG A 485 11.05 -43.90 -8.67
N ASN A 486 11.51 -45.15 -8.75
CA ASN A 486 10.65 -46.31 -8.58
C ASN A 486 10.88 -46.84 -7.18
N PRO A 487 10.26 -46.25 -6.14
CA PRO A 487 10.42 -46.75 -4.79
C PRO A 487 9.84 -48.15 -4.70
N GLU A 488 10.69 -49.12 -4.40
CA GLU A 488 10.33 -50.52 -4.21
C GLU A 488 10.67 -50.95 -2.78
N SER A 489 10.05 -52.03 -2.32
CA SER A 489 10.38 -52.65 -1.03
C SER A 489 11.64 -53.50 -1.20
N ILE A 490 12.75 -53.07 -0.60
CA ILE A 490 14.06 -53.67 -0.79
C ILE A 490 14.59 -54.22 0.52
N GLN A 491 15.15 -55.43 0.49
CA GLN A 491 15.93 -55.93 1.60
C GLN A 491 17.33 -55.33 1.55
N LEU A 492 17.69 -54.53 2.56
CA LEU A 492 18.98 -53.85 2.62
C LEU A 492 20.18 -54.82 2.49
N GLN A 493 20.01 -56.07 2.94
CA GLN A 493 21.02 -57.12 2.78
C GLN A 493 21.35 -57.40 1.30
N GLU A 494 20.34 -57.46 0.42
CA GLU A 494 20.55 -57.69 -1.02
C GLU A 494 21.34 -56.54 -1.65
N ALA A 495 21.03 -55.29 -1.28
CA ALA A 495 21.77 -54.12 -1.76
C ALA A 495 23.24 -54.14 -1.30
N ILE A 496 23.51 -54.52 -0.04
CA ILE A 496 24.86 -54.67 0.48
C ILE A 496 25.62 -55.78 -0.27
N ASP A 497 24.99 -56.95 -0.46
CA ASP A 497 25.61 -58.09 -1.15
C ASP A 497 25.95 -57.76 -2.62
N LEU A 498 25.05 -57.05 -3.32
CA LEU A 498 25.30 -56.54 -4.68
C LEU A 498 26.47 -55.55 -4.71
N SER A 499 26.52 -54.61 -3.76
CA SER A 499 27.62 -53.65 -3.65
C SER A 499 28.96 -54.34 -3.37
N LEU A 500 29.00 -55.32 -2.47
CA LEU A 500 30.21 -56.08 -2.15
C LEU A 500 30.71 -56.90 -3.34
N THR A 501 29.81 -57.57 -4.05
CA THR A 501 30.15 -58.31 -5.27
C THR A 501 30.76 -57.38 -6.31
N SER A 502 30.14 -56.21 -6.52
CA SER A 502 30.64 -55.21 -7.48
C SER A 502 32.01 -54.64 -7.12
N LEU A 503 32.35 -54.57 -5.83
CA LEU A 503 33.67 -54.12 -5.37
C LEU A 503 34.75 -55.17 -5.57
N GLN A 504 34.42 -56.44 -5.31
CA GLN A 504 35.33 -57.56 -5.53
C GLN A 504 35.67 -57.74 -7.01
N ASP A 505 34.71 -57.51 -7.91
CA ASP A 505 34.94 -57.58 -9.36
C ASP A 505 35.84 -56.45 -9.88
N ARG A 506 35.84 -55.29 -9.21
CA ARG A 506 36.57 -54.08 -9.65
C ARG A 506 37.97 -53.95 -9.07
N ARG A 507 38.30 -54.64 -7.99
CA ARG A 507 39.61 -54.55 -7.31
C ARG A 507 40.28 -55.91 -7.15
N GLN A 508 41.60 -55.92 -7.25
CA GLN A 508 42.37 -57.14 -6.98
C GLN A 508 42.25 -57.53 -5.50
N PRO A 509 42.10 -58.84 -5.17
CA PRO A 509 41.90 -59.30 -3.79
C PRO A 509 43.00 -58.85 -2.83
N GLU A 510 44.22 -58.72 -3.32
CA GLU A 510 45.43 -58.34 -2.56
C GLU A 510 45.45 -56.86 -2.15
N THR A 511 44.55 -56.05 -2.71
CA THR A 511 44.48 -54.60 -2.47
C THR A 511 43.29 -54.19 -1.58
N LEU A 512 42.44 -55.15 -1.18
CA LEU A 512 41.23 -54.88 -0.41
C LEU A 512 41.48 -55.05 1.10
N PRO A 513 41.00 -54.12 1.94
CA PRO A 513 41.00 -54.29 3.39
C PRO A 513 40.02 -55.38 3.82
N GLN A 514 40.12 -55.83 5.08
CA GLN A 514 39.17 -56.79 5.63
C GLN A 514 37.77 -56.16 5.76
N ILE A 515 36.81 -56.60 4.96
CA ILE A 515 35.42 -56.11 5.01
C ILE A 515 34.58 -57.01 5.91
N THR A 516 33.89 -56.42 6.88
CA THR A 516 33.01 -57.12 7.84
C THR A 516 31.61 -56.52 7.83
N VAL A 517 30.58 -57.38 7.78
CA VAL A 517 29.17 -56.96 7.73
C VAL A 517 28.47 -57.45 9.00
N GLU A 518 27.94 -56.52 9.78
CA GLU A 518 27.18 -56.81 11.01
C GLU A 518 25.73 -56.33 10.86
N LEU A 519 24.83 -57.27 10.57
CA LEU A 519 23.40 -57.01 10.39
C LEU A 519 22.59 -57.62 11.56
N PRO A 520 21.63 -56.89 12.14
CA PRO A 520 20.63 -57.47 13.04
C PRO A 520 19.86 -58.61 12.35
N ALA A 521 19.54 -59.68 13.09
CA ALA A 521 18.91 -60.88 12.55
C ALA A 521 17.50 -60.68 11.94
N ASN A 522 16.87 -59.52 12.16
CA ASN A 522 15.52 -59.23 11.67
C ASN A 522 15.41 -57.75 11.25
N LEU A 523 15.94 -57.41 10.07
CA LEU A 523 15.85 -56.08 9.48
C LEU A 523 14.55 -55.95 8.67
N PRO A 524 13.73 -54.90 8.92
CA PRO A 524 12.57 -54.65 8.09
C PRO A 524 12.99 -54.16 6.68
N PRO A 525 12.17 -54.41 5.65
CA PRO A 525 12.43 -53.88 4.32
C PRO A 525 12.38 -52.34 4.32
N VAL A 526 13.13 -51.73 3.41
CA VAL A 526 13.17 -50.27 3.21
C VAL A 526 12.47 -49.88 1.92
N ILE A 527 11.91 -48.67 1.89
CA ILE A 527 11.35 -48.10 0.67
C ILE A 527 12.42 -47.24 0.01
N ALA A 528 13.01 -47.72 -1.07
CA ALA A 528 14.02 -46.99 -1.83
C ALA A 528 14.05 -47.45 -3.30
N ASP A 529 14.73 -46.69 -4.14
CA ASP A 529 15.16 -47.18 -5.45
C ASP A 529 16.42 -48.03 -5.24
N GLY A 530 16.41 -49.26 -5.75
CA GLY A 530 17.48 -50.23 -5.51
C GLY A 530 18.80 -49.85 -6.16
N ASP A 531 18.74 -49.26 -7.35
CA ASP A 531 19.92 -48.82 -8.07
C ASP A 531 20.57 -47.63 -7.35
N GLU A 532 19.76 -46.69 -6.84
CA GLU A 532 20.23 -45.55 -6.05
C GLU A 532 20.89 -45.99 -4.73
N LEU A 533 20.27 -46.93 -4.02
CA LEU A 533 20.80 -47.44 -2.75
C LEU A 533 22.13 -48.18 -2.95
N VAL A 534 22.23 -49.00 -4.00
CA VAL A 534 23.47 -49.67 -4.40
C VAL A 534 24.53 -48.66 -4.83
N ASP A 535 24.16 -47.57 -5.51
CA ASP A 535 25.12 -46.52 -5.91
C ASP A 535 25.67 -45.74 -4.69
N VAL A 536 24.81 -45.41 -3.70
CA VAL A 536 25.26 -44.82 -2.42
C VAL A 536 26.26 -45.74 -1.72
N LEU A 537 25.91 -47.02 -1.54
CA LEU A 537 26.78 -48.02 -0.90
C LEU A 537 28.09 -48.18 -1.66
N ASN A 538 28.06 -48.27 -2.99
CA ASN A 538 29.25 -48.40 -3.82
C ASN A 538 30.19 -47.20 -3.67
N LYS A 539 29.64 -45.97 -3.63
CA LYS A 539 30.45 -44.76 -3.45
C LYS A 539 31.07 -44.68 -2.06
N LEU A 540 30.32 -45.01 -1.00
CA LEU A 540 30.84 -45.02 0.36
C LEU A 540 31.89 -46.12 0.57
N LEU A 541 31.68 -47.31 0.03
CA LEU A 541 32.63 -48.41 0.15
C LEU A 541 33.87 -48.21 -0.73
N ASP A 542 33.75 -47.66 -1.94
CA ASP A 542 34.91 -47.26 -2.75
C ASP A 542 35.75 -46.22 -2.00
N ASN A 543 35.10 -45.29 -1.30
CA ASN A 543 35.76 -44.29 -0.45
C ASN A 543 36.50 -44.95 0.73
N ALA A 544 35.84 -45.83 1.46
CA ALA A 544 36.42 -46.56 2.59
C ALA A 544 37.63 -47.41 2.16
N CYS A 545 37.50 -48.18 1.08
CA CYS A 545 38.57 -49.03 0.55
C CYS A 545 39.70 -48.23 -0.10
N LYS A 546 39.45 -47.01 -0.57
CA LYS A 546 40.47 -46.13 -1.14
C LYS A 546 41.39 -45.54 -0.06
N PHE A 547 40.85 -45.27 1.13
CA PHE A 547 41.57 -44.57 2.20
C PHE A 547 42.01 -45.47 3.37
N THR A 548 41.79 -46.77 3.24
CA THR A 548 42.21 -47.80 4.21
C THR A 548 43.31 -48.66 3.61
N ASN A 549 44.36 -48.92 4.38
CA ASN A 549 45.44 -49.83 3.97
C ASN A 549 44.93 -51.28 3.89
N PRO A 550 45.56 -52.17 3.11
CA PRO A 550 45.14 -53.58 3.00
C PRO A 550 45.09 -54.35 4.33
N ASP A 551 45.94 -53.99 5.30
CA ASP A 551 45.93 -54.56 6.66
C ASP A 551 44.83 -53.97 7.57
N GLY A 552 44.08 -52.97 7.08
CA GLY A 552 43.01 -52.31 7.81
C GLY A 552 41.67 -53.03 7.68
N GLN A 553 40.64 -52.45 8.33
CA GLN A 553 39.30 -53.00 8.38
C GLN A 553 38.26 -51.99 7.88
N VAL A 554 37.29 -52.47 7.11
CA VAL A 554 36.05 -51.76 6.77
C VAL A 554 34.87 -52.53 7.35
N LYS A 555 33.96 -51.82 7.99
CA LYS A 555 32.86 -52.40 8.75
C LYS A 555 31.53 -51.77 8.36
N ILE A 556 30.57 -52.58 7.96
CA ILE A 556 29.19 -52.15 7.66
C ILE A 556 28.29 -52.56 8.83
N GLN A 557 27.59 -51.62 9.43
CA GLN A 557 26.63 -51.86 10.50
C GLN A 557 25.27 -51.23 10.17
N VAL A 558 24.19 -51.86 10.63
CA VAL A 558 22.83 -51.32 10.48
C VAL A 558 22.13 -51.27 11.82
N LYS A 559 21.48 -50.13 12.12
CA LYS A 559 20.71 -49.90 13.36
C LYS A 559 19.31 -49.37 13.01
N ILE A 560 18.33 -49.71 13.84
CA ILE A 560 16.99 -49.11 13.74
C ILE A 560 17.03 -47.78 14.49
N PHE A 561 16.70 -46.70 13.80
CA PHE A 561 16.70 -45.33 14.33
C PHE A 561 15.27 -44.78 14.35
N SER A 562 14.75 -44.46 15.53
CA SER A 562 13.48 -43.74 15.66
C SER A 562 13.75 -42.23 15.75
N LYS A 563 13.32 -41.47 14.74
CA LYS A 563 13.40 -40.01 14.79
C LYS A 563 12.39 -39.50 15.82
N GLU A 564 12.84 -39.17 17.04
CA GLU A 564 12.03 -38.33 17.94
C GLU A 564 11.85 -36.98 17.26
N VAL A 565 10.65 -36.71 16.76
CA VAL A 565 10.29 -35.38 16.25
C VAL A 565 10.28 -34.42 17.45
N LYS A 566 11.44 -33.86 17.79
CA LYS A 566 11.49 -32.61 18.55
C LYS A 566 10.89 -31.55 17.64
N ILE A 567 9.62 -31.23 17.87
CA ILE A 567 9.02 -29.98 17.41
C ILE A 567 9.87 -28.86 18.02
N ARG A 568 10.92 -28.43 17.32
CA ARG A 568 11.52 -27.13 17.57
C ARG A 568 10.47 -26.12 17.16
N GLN A 569 9.62 -25.73 18.10
CA GLN A 569 9.06 -24.38 18.10
C GLN A 569 10.27 -23.45 18.03
N LYS A 570 10.56 -22.92 16.85
CA LYS A 570 11.31 -21.66 16.73
C LYS A 570 10.38 -20.60 17.33
N VAL A 571 10.40 -20.50 18.67
CA VAL A 571 10.01 -19.29 19.37
C VAL A 571 11.06 -18.26 18.98
N PHE A 572 10.67 -17.33 18.13
CA PHE A 572 11.45 -16.13 17.86
C PHE A 572 11.30 -15.21 19.08
N THR A 573 12.05 -15.48 20.15
CA THR A 573 12.32 -14.49 21.20
C THR A 573 13.62 -13.81 20.85
N GLY A 574 13.53 -12.57 20.38
CA GLY A 574 14.66 -11.70 20.14
C GLY A 574 14.26 -10.24 20.39
N ILE A 575 14.22 -9.85 21.66
CA ILE A 575 14.58 -8.48 22.08
C ILE A 575 15.51 -8.64 23.27
N GLU A 576 16.74 -8.18 23.06
CA GLU A 576 17.66 -7.46 23.95
C GLU A 576 19.03 -7.55 23.26
N ALA A 577 19.91 -6.57 23.22
CA ALA A 577 19.91 -5.13 23.48
C ALA A 577 21.37 -4.76 23.09
N ILE A 578 21.56 -3.70 22.32
CA ILE A 578 22.90 -3.21 21.97
C ILE A 578 23.38 -2.35 23.13
N GLU A 579 24.53 -2.68 23.74
CA GLU A 579 25.47 -1.68 24.24
C GLU A 579 26.92 -2.23 24.30
N GLN A 580 27.75 -1.62 23.45
CA GLN A 580 29.20 -1.34 23.58
C GLN A 580 30.17 -2.47 23.96
N ASP A 581 30.96 -2.95 22.98
CA ASP A 581 32.37 -2.53 22.91
C ASP A 581 33.01 -2.86 21.55
N SER A 582 33.87 -1.95 21.09
CA SER A 582 34.57 -2.00 19.81
C SER A 582 35.86 -2.82 19.89
N THR A 583 36.09 -3.77 18.97
CA THR A 583 37.29 -3.88 18.10
C THR A 583 37.37 -5.19 17.31
N SER A 584 37.78 -5.05 16.04
CA SER A 584 38.39 -6.04 15.14
C SER A 584 37.56 -7.18 14.50
N ASN A 585 37.24 -6.96 13.21
CA ASN A 585 37.67 -7.76 12.06
C ASN A 585 37.46 -9.29 12.12
N LYS A 586 36.53 -9.82 11.31
CA LYS A 586 36.78 -10.80 10.21
C LYS A 586 35.49 -11.32 9.58
N ASP A 587 35.56 -11.43 8.26
CA ASP A 587 34.67 -12.17 7.36
C ASP A 587 34.50 -13.64 7.76
N GLU A 588 33.32 -14.21 7.48
CA GLU A 588 33.05 -15.52 6.86
C GLU A 588 31.78 -16.23 7.39
N ALA A 589 30.97 -16.68 6.42
CA ALA A 589 30.09 -17.85 6.39
C ALA A 589 28.91 -18.02 7.39
N LEU A 590 27.68 -18.03 6.86
CA LEU A 590 26.88 -19.26 6.69
C LEU A 590 25.49 -18.98 6.09
N VAL A 591 25.29 -19.51 4.88
CA VAL A 591 24.02 -19.58 4.14
C VAL A 591 23.42 -20.96 4.41
N SER A 592 22.16 -21.06 4.83
CA SER A 592 21.36 -22.28 4.62
C SER A 592 19.84 -22.01 4.63
N PHE A 593 19.18 -22.70 3.68
CA PHE A 593 17.75 -22.96 3.47
C PHE A 593 16.86 -21.89 2.79
N VAL A 594 16.64 -22.12 1.50
CA VAL A 594 15.48 -21.65 0.71
C VAL A 594 14.62 -22.88 0.39
N SER A 595 13.33 -22.83 0.75
CA SER A 595 12.27 -23.69 0.21
C SER A 595 11.44 -22.85 -0.76
N TYR A 596 11.22 -23.35 -1.98
CA TYR A 596 10.35 -22.71 -2.98
C TYR A 596 8.88 -23.08 -2.76
N PRO A 597 7.91 -22.20 -3.12
CA PRO A 597 6.50 -22.54 -3.16
C PRO A 597 6.05 -22.92 -4.59
N GLU A 598 5.22 -23.96 -4.70
CA GLU A 598 4.40 -24.19 -5.89
C GLU A 598 2.94 -23.87 -5.59
N ALA A 599 2.32 -23.18 -6.54
CA ALA A 599 0.88 -22.95 -6.63
C ALA A 599 0.36 -23.63 -7.90
N LEU A 600 -0.74 -24.36 -7.79
CA LEU A 600 -1.85 -24.37 -8.76
C LEU A 600 -3.10 -24.99 -8.13
N GLN A 601 -4.24 -24.42 -8.52
CA GLN A 601 -5.57 -24.45 -7.89
C GLN A 601 -6.34 -25.76 -8.14
N ASN A 602 -7.20 -26.18 -7.18
CA ASN A 602 -8.67 -26.17 -7.36
C ASN A 602 -9.46 -26.82 -6.20
N GLU A 603 -10.57 -26.14 -5.87
CA GLU A 603 -11.84 -26.60 -5.29
C GLU A 603 -11.95 -27.09 -3.82
N SER A 604 -12.73 -26.31 -3.04
CA SER A 604 -13.47 -26.70 -1.83
C SER A 604 -14.65 -27.64 -2.20
N PRO A 605 -15.31 -28.41 -1.27
CA PRO A 605 -15.57 -28.05 0.12
C PRO A 605 -15.63 -29.18 1.18
N ALA A 606 -15.89 -28.74 2.42
CA ALA A 606 -16.57 -29.46 3.52
C ALA A 606 -15.74 -30.35 4.47
N GLY A 607 -15.49 -29.76 5.65
CA GLY A 607 -15.62 -30.34 6.99
C GLY A 607 -15.41 -31.84 7.18
N ALA A 608 -14.21 -32.22 7.61
CA ALA A 608 -14.02 -33.32 8.55
C ALA A 608 -12.71 -33.12 9.32
N THR A 609 -12.83 -32.98 10.63
CA THR A 609 -11.76 -32.96 11.62
C THR A 609 -10.98 -34.28 11.52
N GLN A 610 -9.83 -34.30 10.84
CA GLN A 610 -8.89 -35.42 10.92
C GLN A 610 -7.79 -35.08 11.94
N THR A 611 -7.87 -35.76 13.09
CA THR A 611 -6.76 -35.99 14.00
C THR A 611 -5.56 -36.53 13.21
N LYS A 612 -4.51 -35.72 13.07
CA LYS A 612 -3.22 -36.16 12.50
C LYS A 612 -2.58 -37.16 13.45
N ASN A 613 -2.55 -38.43 13.03
CA ASN A 613 -1.79 -39.50 13.65
C ASN A 613 -0.31 -39.10 13.75
N SER A 614 0.25 -39.21 14.95
CA SER A 614 1.69 -39.23 15.20
C SER A 614 2.27 -40.57 14.71
N GLY A 615 2.59 -40.66 13.42
CA GLY A 615 3.40 -41.76 12.90
C GLY A 615 4.87 -41.50 13.25
N SER A 616 5.46 -42.32 14.09
CA SER A 616 6.92 -42.38 14.23
C SER A 616 7.51 -42.82 12.88
N ASN A 617 8.21 -41.92 12.17
CA ASN A 617 9.04 -42.31 11.02
C ASN A 617 10.26 -43.07 11.55
N SER A 618 10.12 -44.38 11.68
CA SER A 618 11.24 -45.27 11.96
C SER A 618 12.08 -45.39 10.68
N MET A 619 13.38 -45.12 10.79
CA MET A 619 14.36 -45.19 9.72
C MET A 619 15.38 -46.28 10.06
N LEU A 620 16.06 -46.84 9.06
CA LEU A 620 17.30 -47.60 9.27
C LEU A 620 18.48 -46.66 9.12
N GLU A 621 19.41 -46.68 10.07
CA GLU A 621 20.72 -46.06 9.98
C GLU A 621 21.73 -47.11 9.50
N VAL A 622 22.42 -46.81 8.40
CA VAL A 622 23.50 -47.60 7.83
C VAL A 622 24.81 -46.87 8.10
N ILE A 623 25.78 -47.59 8.66
CA ILE A 623 27.08 -47.07 9.07
C ILE A 623 28.17 -47.81 8.31
N VAL A 624 28.99 -47.08 7.55
CA VAL A 624 30.20 -47.59 6.89
C VAL A 624 31.40 -47.00 7.62
N ALA A 625 32.06 -47.82 8.44
CA ALA A 625 33.22 -47.44 9.23
C ALA A 625 34.52 -47.99 8.62
N ASP A 626 35.57 -47.18 8.61
CA ASP A 626 36.89 -47.53 8.09
C ASP A 626 37.99 -47.21 9.10
N THR A 627 39.09 -47.97 9.08
CA THR A 627 40.28 -47.72 9.92
C THR A 627 41.36 -46.93 9.16
N GLY A 628 40.94 -46.09 8.22
CA GLY A 628 41.81 -45.35 7.31
C GLY A 628 42.41 -44.08 7.90
N ARG A 629 42.79 -43.16 7.01
CA ARG A 629 43.48 -41.90 7.34
C ARG A 629 42.70 -40.93 8.23
N GLY A 630 41.41 -41.15 8.46
CA GLY A 630 40.53 -40.27 9.24
C GLY A 630 40.32 -38.89 8.63
N ILE A 631 39.39 -38.13 9.21
CA ILE A 631 38.98 -36.79 8.76
C ILE A 631 39.12 -35.79 9.90
N GLU A 632 39.62 -34.58 9.62
CA GLU A 632 39.69 -33.50 10.61
C GLU A 632 38.29 -32.93 10.94
N ALA A 633 38.07 -32.53 12.20
CA ALA A 633 36.76 -32.08 12.67
C ALA A 633 36.19 -30.88 11.90
N ASN A 634 37.05 -29.99 11.38
CA ASN A 634 36.66 -28.84 10.55
C ASN A 634 36.28 -29.22 9.10
N GLN A 635 36.51 -30.47 8.69
CA GLN A 635 36.25 -30.95 7.32
C GLN A 635 35.04 -31.90 7.25
N LEU A 636 34.51 -32.39 8.37
CA LEU A 636 33.44 -33.38 8.42
C LEU A 636 32.17 -33.00 7.64
N GLU A 637 31.85 -31.71 7.57
CA GLU A 637 30.70 -31.22 6.80
C GLU A 637 31.07 -30.92 5.33
N VAL A 638 32.27 -30.37 5.12
CA VAL A 638 32.74 -29.87 3.83
C VAL A 638 33.07 -31.02 2.86
N ILE A 639 33.37 -32.23 3.35
CA ILE A 639 33.63 -33.41 2.50
C ILE A 639 32.47 -33.81 1.59
N PHE A 640 31.26 -33.38 1.91
CA PHE A 640 30.08 -33.62 1.08
C PHE A 640 29.82 -32.47 0.08
N ASP A 641 30.63 -31.41 0.10
CA ASP A 641 30.55 -30.33 -0.87
C ASP A 641 31.06 -30.79 -2.24
N ARG A 642 30.52 -30.18 -3.29
CA ARG A 642 30.83 -30.54 -4.68
C ARG A 642 32.29 -30.23 -4.99
N PHE A 643 32.97 -31.20 -5.62
CA PHE A 643 34.36 -31.10 -6.02
C PHE A 643 35.34 -30.91 -4.85
N TYR A 644 34.90 -31.09 -3.61
CA TYR A 644 35.77 -30.99 -2.46
C TYR A 644 36.74 -32.19 -2.40
N GLN A 645 38.02 -31.89 -2.20
CA GLN A 645 39.09 -32.87 -2.00
C GLN A 645 40.11 -32.31 -1.00
N GLU A 646 40.52 -33.15 -0.03
CA GLU A 646 41.48 -32.76 1.01
C GLU A 646 42.91 -32.54 0.46
N GLU A 647 43.27 -33.23 -0.65
CA GLU A 647 44.56 -33.06 -1.34
C GLU A 647 44.37 -32.26 -2.64
N GLY A 648 45.10 -31.14 -2.78
CA GLY A 648 45.05 -30.33 -4.00
C GLY A 648 45.58 -31.08 -5.23
N ALA A 649 45.20 -30.62 -6.43
CA ALA A 649 45.44 -31.26 -7.73
C ALA A 649 46.89 -31.69 -8.05
N LEU A 650 47.90 -31.19 -7.31
CA LEU A 650 49.33 -31.46 -7.53
C LEU A 650 49.93 -32.53 -6.59
N ARG A 651 49.22 -32.97 -5.53
CA ARG A 651 49.68 -34.01 -4.58
C ARG A 651 48.85 -35.29 -4.66
N ARG A 652 48.44 -35.67 -5.88
CA ARG A 652 47.56 -36.82 -6.12
C ARG A 652 48.22 -38.12 -5.70
N THR A 653 47.86 -38.66 -4.53
CA THR A 653 48.21 -40.04 -4.16
C THR A 653 47.01 -41.00 -4.32
N ALA A 654 45.77 -40.51 -4.22
CA ALA A 654 44.57 -41.33 -4.40
C ALA A 654 43.50 -40.61 -5.25
N GLY A 655 43.26 -41.08 -6.48
CA GLY A 655 42.39 -40.44 -7.49
C GLY A 655 40.89 -40.41 -7.13
N GLY A 656 40.22 -39.27 -7.29
CA GLY A 656 38.78 -39.11 -7.04
C GLY A 656 38.18 -37.94 -7.84
N THR A 657 36.86 -37.93 -7.98
CA THR A 657 36.11 -36.89 -8.71
C THR A 657 35.67 -35.73 -7.80
N GLY A 658 35.65 -35.93 -6.47
CA GLY A 658 35.09 -34.98 -5.51
C GLY A 658 33.57 -34.83 -5.59
N LEU A 659 32.89 -35.63 -6.43
CA LEU A 659 31.44 -35.62 -6.60
C LEU A 659 30.74 -36.77 -5.88
N GLY A 660 31.47 -37.84 -5.53
CA GLY A 660 30.86 -39.06 -4.99
C GLY A 660 30.05 -38.84 -3.72
N LEU A 661 30.60 -38.15 -2.72
CA LEU A 661 29.90 -37.86 -1.46
C LEU A 661 28.75 -36.85 -1.62
N ALA A 662 28.91 -35.87 -2.52
CA ALA A 662 27.83 -34.93 -2.86
C ALA A 662 26.64 -35.65 -3.51
N ILE A 663 26.89 -36.62 -4.40
CA ILE A 663 25.84 -37.47 -4.99
C ILE A 663 25.17 -38.33 -3.91
N CYS A 664 25.93 -38.90 -2.98
CA CYS A 664 25.36 -39.66 -1.85
C CYS A 664 24.40 -38.80 -1.03
N ARG A 665 24.79 -37.54 -0.73
CA ARG A 665 23.93 -36.58 -0.03
C ARG A 665 22.63 -36.32 -0.79
N CYS A 666 22.69 -36.01 -2.09
CA CYS A 666 21.48 -35.76 -2.88
C CYS A 666 20.56 -36.99 -2.98
N LEU A 667 21.12 -38.20 -3.09
CA LEU A 667 20.34 -39.44 -3.13
C LEU A 667 19.65 -39.72 -1.79
N VAL A 668 20.40 -39.65 -0.68
CA VAL A 668 19.88 -39.93 0.68
C VAL A 668 18.83 -38.89 1.10
N GLU A 669 19.10 -37.60 0.88
CA GLU A 669 18.11 -36.53 1.13
C GLU A 669 16.88 -36.70 0.24
N GLY A 670 17.09 -37.18 -0.99
CA GLY A 670 16.04 -37.58 -1.89
C GLY A 670 15.10 -38.62 -1.30
N LEU A 671 15.63 -39.63 -0.62
CA LEU A 671 14.86 -40.66 0.08
C LEU A 671 14.20 -40.14 1.38
N GLY A 672 14.35 -38.86 1.73
CA GLY A 672 13.89 -38.29 3.00
C GLY A 672 14.78 -38.65 4.19
N GLY A 673 15.98 -39.17 3.93
CA GLY A 673 17.01 -39.48 4.91
C GLY A 673 18.00 -38.34 5.14
N GLU A 674 18.97 -38.60 6.01
CA GLU A 674 20.10 -37.74 6.37
C GLU A 674 21.39 -38.55 6.25
N ILE A 675 22.48 -37.91 5.79
CA ILE A 675 23.84 -38.47 5.72
C ILE A 675 24.81 -37.57 6.50
N TRP A 676 25.72 -38.16 7.29
CA TRP A 676 26.77 -37.43 8.01
C TRP A 676 28.03 -38.29 8.18
N ALA A 677 29.12 -37.67 8.63
CA ALA A 677 30.37 -38.36 8.92
C ALA A 677 30.86 -38.08 10.34
N GLU A 678 31.49 -39.08 10.96
CA GLU A 678 32.14 -38.99 12.26
C GLU A 678 33.59 -39.48 12.14
N SER A 679 34.53 -38.77 12.76
CA SER A 679 35.95 -39.15 12.81
C SER A 679 36.57 -38.57 14.07
N ALA A 680 37.40 -39.36 14.76
CA ALA A 680 38.15 -38.91 15.94
C ALA A 680 39.43 -38.10 15.57
N GLY A 681 39.65 -37.85 14.28
CA GLY A 681 40.77 -37.08 13.74
C GLY A 681 41.66 -37.89 12.80
N LYS A 682 42.77 -37.29 12.36
CA LYS A 682 43.73 -37.94 11.46
C LYS A 682 44.28 -39.24 12.03
N ASN A 683 44.35 -40.26 11.19
CA ASN A 683 44.76 -41.64 11.44
C ASN A 683 43.92 -42.41 12.47
N GLN A 684 42.68 -41.96 12.72
CA GLN A 684 41.75 -42.62 13.64
C GLN A 684 40.56 -43.28 12.93
N GLY A 685 40.62 -43.40 11.59
CA GLY A 685 39.49 -43.90 10.80
C GLY A 685 38.33 -42.92 10.69
N SER A 686 37.29 -43.32 9.95
CA SER A 686 36.08 -42.54 9.73
C SER A 686 34.84 -43.41 9.78
N GLN A 687 33.68 -42.81 10.06
CA GLN A 687 32.38 -43.47 9.98
C GLN A 687 31.45 -42.60 9.14
N PHE A 688 30.87 -43.17 8.09
CA PHE A 688 29.85 -42.53 7.28
C PHE A 688 28.49 -43.14 7.60
N HIS A 689 27.54 -42.28 7.97
CA HIS A 689 26.22 -42.68 8.43
C HIS A 689 25.19 -42.17 7.44
N PHE A 690 24.21 -42.98 7.05
CA PHE A 690 23.05 -42.51 6.31
C PHE A 690 21.77 -43.20 6.76
N THR A 691 20.63 -42.54 6.56
CA THR A 691 19.32 -43.07 6.95
C THR A 691 18.40 -43.36 5.76
N VAL A 692 17.61 -44.42 5.85
CA VAL A 692 16.65 -44.86 4.82
C VAL A 692 15.30 -45.20 5.46
N PRO A 693 14.16 -44.80 4.88
CA PRO A 693 12.83 -45.06 5.46
C PRO A 693 12.46 -46.54 5.45
N ILE A 694 11.93 -47.02 6.58
CA ILE A 694 11.41 -48.38 6.72
C ILE A 694 10.03 -48.49 6.04
N GLU A 695 9.78 -49.60 5.37
CA GLU A 695 8.44 -49.94 4.90
C GLU A 695 7.53 -50.26 6.10
N ILE A 696 6.56 -49.39 6.37
CA ILE A 696 5.54 -49.64 7.39
C ILE A 696 4.50 -50.59 6.77
N SER A 697 4.64 -51.89 7.04
CA SER A 697 3.67 -52.89 6.61
C SER A 697 2.28 -52.55 7.16
N LYS A 698 1.32 -52.32 6.27
CA LYS A 698 -0.08 -51.95 6.59
C LYS A 698 -0.92 -53.14 7.10
N ALA A 699 -0.30 -54.07 7.84
CA ALA A 699 -0.96 -55.22 8.43
C ALA A 699 -1.08 -55.02 9.94
N LEU A 700 -2.32 -55.14 10.46
CA LEU A 700 -2.77 -54.92 11.85
C LEU A 700 -3.22 -53.50 12.22
N ILE A 701 -4.21 -52.97 11.49
CA ILE A 701 -5.27 -52.16 12.12
C ILE A 701 -6.62 -52.69 11.63
N VAL A 702 -7.00 -53.86 12.14
CA VAL A 702 -8.41 -54.27 12.23
C VAL A 702 -8.58 -54.86 13.63
N THR A 703 -9.05 -54.03 14.55
CA THR A 703 -10.14 -54.29 15.50
C THR A 703 -10.41 -53.03 16.29
#